data_AF-A0A2N1NCM8-F1
#
_entry.id   AF-A0A2N1NCM8-F1
#
_cell.length_a   1.000
_cell.length_b   1.000
_cell.length_c   1.000
_cell.angle_alpha   90.00
_cell.angle_beta   90.00
_cell.angle_gamma   90.00
#
_symmetry.space_group_name_H-M   'P 1'
#
loop_
_entity.id
_entity.type
_entity.pdbx_description
1 polymer ?
#
loop_
_entity_poly.entity_id
_entity_poly.type
_entity_poly.pdbx_seq_one_letter_code
_entity_poly.pdbx_strand_id
1 'polypeptide(L)'
;MDTQQSEVKFYNFSDNKSIVSLKIPDDVITKWFEGKRRELKLYIILDISGSMAGSGLTQAKASILKLMEGLFESHVLAEKDITCFFFQSTCEVKKFADDPNLLWSNGSIKKYFDDINSYGGTDFNPVFESIIKEVKGIDSDLAIIFFTDGQGGYSDPVKSQLETALAQTGFSTEIHSIGFTGSHDAKLLSWLTKLGTKQGNFQYVQSSGDIQSTMNTTLELLELSDRTLYVKISDDEFLPTGFDVHGRGKLVLTDENANIKGRKFSIFKDKESGENFDIETDPIQVQPDDPLATLLTIPYIQFEITRLTNEIINSNKNDESRRQRFNEISQEANDYDEKLNDILQGAFKSKSITRRELIQQCMDAKGTILQFKDILSEALKGTLTNQKIADFNNLAYKNITKQRLKKKLDDRAIRNVEKMEEVEKKIEEIVSKIDFVELENQESEDNLQTYTCTISTDNYIEVMKEGECMCLTLDVGRSEAAIADPSQISIKKINQTLMSSGAFLNSVTFALNDKSSVESVHGGFQKESISASIFKGLARENITGILPLYINEKHWSIAREKIKPIMGYLVTLDIFGYAYSQISTVPYLVLSRALGDTSSEFKRRQAKWILETCDAIYKQSSALREDNKKLFKNYIENPANRTIEHVPNNLVFLGHLLCALRCGDVSAQDVQRWLQGDLLKSLIEETIRRRLNKWQDIEESMEDIAKVLGVNQKVYINEPVEEFEKSYTEYLKALASDNNTNIHYTAAFEKALSDSGIKVETNKEEPTNKDMKDVPELPTVKQTFYDSNTYQISDYALTIIAKIKKAVNLFVEIILRYNKILESTLANPNVSLDNSEFIFIEGQTPLADAFFDTYSSKVILATFLQSFLHRQNSVRREAVEADPPKYYEPFSEDTADKLLSTQFDEYVSSNLKRKTNDIISTFTQGKNSAIGLKFWQVDKIEEAAGLLLVDVKFRGSSVYGQILKALQKTGMSLAKEKIEMVISGKWQGITLFVDKPTNPDDPEKLARFVDNEHWFPSRQKVYRTLKAHRSVIPEIDYWIRVMPPFKEYIEHQFDEEYLNARRLASIEERKSQRIKRK
;
A
#
# COMPACT_ATOMS: atom_id res chain seq x y z
N MET A 1 11.12 26.89 -40.85
CA MET A 1 10.32 26.27 -41.92
C MET A 1 10.29 24.80 -41.61
N ASP A 2 9.12 24.31 -41.20
CA ASP A 2 8.63 22.98 -41.54
C ASP A 2 7.13 23.03 -41.28
N THR A 3 6.36 23.01 -42.36
CA THR A 3 4.90 22.91 -42.32
C THR A 3 4.55 21.56 -41.69
N GLN A 4 3.64 21.51 -40.71
CA GLN A 4 3.13 20.25 -40.16
C GLN A 4 2.39 19.47 -41.24
N GLN A 5 3.11 18.65 -42.01
CA GLN A 5 2.53 17.78 -43.01
C GLN A 5 1.84 16.60 -42.31
N SER A 6 0.59 16.36 -42.69
CA SER A 6 -0.01 15.04 -42.53
C SER A 6 0.74 14.05 -43.42
N GLU A 7 1.03 12.86 -42.92
CA GLU A 7 1.73 11.82 -43.67
C GLU A 7 1.19 10.42 -43.37
N VAL A 8 1.24 9.54 -44.37
CA VAL A 8 1.07 8.09 -44.22
C VAL A 8 2.41 7.43 -44.51
N LYS A 9 2.94 6.68 -43.56
CA LYS A 9 4.15 5.86 -43.72
C LYS A 9 3.81 4.41 -43.47
N PHE A 10 4.28 3.48 -44.29
CA PHE A 10 4.00 2.05 -44.11
C PHE A 10 5.24 1.18 -44.25
N TYR A 11 5.29 0.11 -43.46
CA TYR A 11 6.33 -0.90 -43.49
C TYR A 11 5.72 -2.27 -43.80
N ASN A 12 6.18 -2.92 -44.87
CA ASN A 12 5.76 -4.28 -45.22
C ASN A 12 6.46 -5.26 -44.28
N PHE A 13 5.72 -5.87 -43.36
CA PHE A 13 6.25 -6.84 -42.41
C PHE A 13 6.34 -8.26 -43.01
N SER A 14 5.45 -8.57 -43.95
CA SER A 14 5.47 -9.75 -44.83
C SER A 14 4.67 -9.46 -46.11
N ASP A 15 4.73 -10.34 -47.11
CA ASP A 15 4.02 -10.17 -48.39
C ASP A 15 2.49 -9.97 -48.25
N ASN A 16 1.92 -10.37 -47.10
CA ASN A 16 0.50 -10.23 -46.75
C ASN A 16 0.24 -9.39 -45.48
N LYS A 17 1.22 -8.64 -44.96
CA LYS A 17 1.03 -7.79 -43.77
C LYS A 17 1.82 -6.48 -43.86
N SER A 18 1.13 -5.38 -43.58
CA SER A 18 1.72 -4.04 -43.57
C SER A 18 1.34 -3.25 -42.32
N ILE A 19 2.34 -2.63 -41.68
CA ILE A 19 2.16 -1.77 -40.51
C ILE A 19 2.13 -0.32 -41.00
N VAL A 20 1.08 0.42 -40.68
CA VAL A 20 0.84 1.79 -41.14
C VAL A 20 0.93 2.76 -39.96
N SER A 21 1.70 3.83 -40.15
CA SER A 21 1.79 4.99 -39.29
C SER A 21 1.08 6.16 -39.97
N LEU A 22 0.15 6.78 -39.26
CA LEU A 22 -0.58 7.96 -39.69
C LEU A 22 -0.11 9.16 -38.85
N LYS A 23 0.03 10.32 -39.47
CA LYS A 23 0.22 11.61 -38.79
C LYS A 23 -0.79 12.60 -39.33
N ILE A 24 -1.53 13.26 -38.44
CA ILE A 24 -2.35 14.44 -38.75
C ILE A 24 -1.90 15.67 -37.96
N PRO A 25 -2.23 16.89 -38.41
CA PRO A 25 -1.84 18.14 -37.75
C PRO A 25 -2.32 18.22 -36.29
N ASP A 26 -1.54 18.88 -35.44
CA ASP A 26 -1.82 18.94 -34.00
C ASP A 26 -3.05 19.82 -33.69
N ASP A 27 -3.35 20.80 -34.55
CA ASP A 27 -4.52 21.67 -34.47
C ASP A 27 -5.82 20.92 -34.80
N VAL A 28 -5.80 19.95 -35.72
CA VAL A 28 -6.95 19.07 -36.01
C VAL A 28 -7.30 18.22 -34.80
N ILE A 29 -6.30 17.60 -34.16
CA ILE A 29 -6.46 16.87 -32.90
C ILE A 29 -6.95 17.79 -31.79
N THR A 30 -6.29 18.93 -31.59
CA THR A 30 -6.67 19.91 -30.56
C THR A 30 -8.12 20.35 -30.76
N LYS A 31 -8.54 20.73 -31.98
CA LYS A 31 -9.92 21.11 -32.31
C LYS A 31 -10.93 19.98 -32.07
N TRP A 32 -10.59 18.73 -32.35
CA TRP A 32 -11.50 17.59 -32.19
C TRP A 32 -11.68 17.14 -30.74
N PHE A 33 -10.72 17.45 -29.86
CA PHE A 33 -10.68 17.01 -28.46
C PHE A 33 -10.61 18.14 -27.40
N GLU A 34 -10.57 19.42 -27.78
CA GLU A 34 -10.55 20.55 -26.84
C GLU A 34 -11.84 20.67 -26.03
N GLY A 35 -11.70 20.92 -24.72
CA GLY A 35 -12.81 21.29 -23.84
C GLY A 35 -13.85 20.20 -23.54
N LYS A 36 -13.73 19.01 -24.12
CA LYS A 36 -14.61 17.87 -23.79
C LYS A 36 -14.17 17.22 -22.50
N ARG A 37 -15.09 17.14 -21.53
CA ARG A 37 -15.06 16.08 -20.52
C ARG A 37 -15.59 14.82 -21.19
N ARG A 38 -14.99 13.66 -20.89
CA ARG A 38 -15.61 12.37 -21.20
C ARG A 38 -16.90 12.26 -20.39
N GLU A 39 -18.06 12.27 -21.05
CA GLU A 39 -19.31 11.90 -20.38
C GLU A 39 -19.27 10.40 -20.14
N LEU A 40 -18.86 10.02 -18.94
CA LEU A 40 -18.63 8.67 -18.48
C LEU A 40 -19.56 8.38 -17.31
N LYS A 41 -20.18 7.20 -17.30
CA LYS A 41 -20.78 6.61 -16.10
C LYS A 41 -19.88 5.49 -15.60
N LEU A 42 -19.80 5.35 -14.28
CA LEU A 42 -18.96 4.34 -13.63
C LEU A 42 -19.80 3.40 -12.76
N TYR A 43 -19.80 2.12 -13.13
CA TYR A 43 -20.43 1.05 -12.37
C TYR A 43 -19.37 0.31 -11.56
N ILE A 44 -19.48 0.34 -10.23
CA ILE A 44 -18.57 -0.33 -9.30
C ILE A 44 -19.28 -1.54 -8.70
N ILE A 45 -18.84 -2.74 -9.09
CA ILE A 45 -19.42 -4.00 -8.65
C ILE A 45 -18.51 -4.56 -7.54
N LEU A 46 -19.00 -4.57 -6.30
CA LEU A 46 -18.30 -5.10 -5.15
C LEU A 46 -18.95 -6.40 -4.65
N ASP A 47 -18.17 -7.46 -4.64
CA ASP A 47 -18.49 -8.71 -3.95
C ASP A 47 -18.44 -8.48 -2.43
N ILE A 48 -19.54 -8.81 -1.76
CA ILE A 48 -19.67 -8.77 -0.30
C ILE A 48 -19.99 -10.15 0.26
N SER A 49 -19.68 -11.22 -0.48
CA SER A 49 -19.83 -12.60 0.00
C SER A 49 -18.94 -12.93 1.21
N GLY A 50 -19.20 -14.06 1.86
CA GLY A 50 -18.50 -14.47 3.08
C GLY A 50 -17.02 -14.83 2.88
N SER A 51 -16.57 -15.13 1.65
CA SER A 51 -15.14 -15.35 1.35
C SER A 51 -14.33 -14.07 1.48
N MET A 52 -14.91 -12.93 1.08
CA MET A 52 -14.29 -11.60 1.16
C MET A 52 -14.02 -11.15 2.61
N ALA A 53 -14.45 -11.89 3.64
CA ALA A 53 -14.26 -11.52 5.03
C ALA A 53 -12.78 -11.31 5.41
N GLY A 54 -12.48 -10.23 6.14
CA GLY A 54 -11.11 -9.88 6.54
C GLY A 54 -10.38 -9.07 5.47
N SER A 55 -9.25 -9.57 4.98
CA SER A 55 -8.36 -8.80 4.09
C SER A 55 -8.98 -8.49 2.73
N GLY A 56 -9.73 -9.41 2.11
CA GLY A 56 -10.31 -9.23 0.78
C GLY A 56 -11.23 -8.00 0.68
N LEU A 57 -12.28 -7.94 1.50
CA LEU A 57 -13.19 -6.80 1.56
C LEU A 57 -12.50 -5.51 2.00
N THR A 58 -11.55 -5.59 2.94
CA THR A 58 -10.79 -4.41 3.40
C THR A 58 -9.95 -3.82 2.26
N GLN A 59 -9.26 -4.67 1.49
CA GLN A 59 -8.47 -4.26 0.32
C GLN A 59 -9.38 -3.76 -0.81
N ALA A 60 -10.52 -4.39 -1.06
CA ALA A 60 -11.48 -3.96 -2.07
C ALA A 60 -12.09 -2.58 -1.77
N LYS A 61 -12.53 -2.33 -0.53
CA LYS A 61 -12.99 -1.01 -0.07
C LYS A 61 -11.91 0.05 -0.24
N ALA A 62 -10.69 -0.22 0.23
CA ALA A 62 -9.56 0.71 0.12
C ALA A 62 -9.21 1.01 -1.35
N SER A 63 -9.29 0.00 -2.22
CA SER A 63 -9.09 0.15 -3.67
C SER A 63 -10.16 1.07 -4.28
N ILE A 64 -11.44 0.79 -4.02
CA ILE A 64 -12.57 1.59 -4.52
C ILE A 64 -12.45 3.05 -4.08
N LEU A 65 -12.18 3.30 -2.80
CA LEU A 65 -12.03 4.67 -2.28
C LEU A 65 -10.81 5.38 -2.89
N LYS A 66 -9.70 4.68 -3.14
CA LYS A 66 -8.51 5.29 -3.78
C LYS A 66 -8.74 5.60 -5.26
N LEU A 67 -9.51 4.76 -5.96
CA LEU A 67 -9.96 5.02 -7.34
C LEU A 67 -10.88 6.24 -7.41
N MET A 68 -11.90 6.30 -6.54
CA MET A 68 -12.81 7.45 -6.44
C MET A 68 -12.05 8.76 -6.15
N GLU A 69 -11.12 8.74 -5.19
CA GLU A 69 -10.28 9.89 -4.85
C GLU A 69 -9.56 10.45 -6.08
N GLY A 70 -8.90 9.58 -6.87
CA GLY A 70 -8.22 9.98 -8.10
C GLY A 70 -9.17 10.59 -9.12
N LEU A 71 -10.31 9.94 -9.42
CA LEU A 71 -11.28 10.37 -10.43
C LEU A 71 -11.93 11.72 -10.09
N PHE A 72 -12.15 12.00 -8.81
CA PHE A 72 -12.69 13.29 -8.35
C PHE A 72 -11.61 14.38 -8.36
N GLU A 73 -10.38 14.06 -7.93
CA GLU A 73 -9.24 15.00 -7.95
C GLU A 73 -8.82 15.39 -9.38
N SER A 74 -8.81 14.44 -10.33
CA SER A 74 -8.55 14.73 -11.76
C SER A 74 -9.76 15.27 -12.53
N HIS A 75 -10.91 15.42 -11.86
CA HIS A 75 -12.17 15.94 -12.42
C HIS A 75 -12.72 15.14 -13.62
N VAL A 76 -12.39 13.85 -13.68
CA VAL A 76 -12.83 12.91 -14.73
C VAL A 76 -14.29 12.49 -14.53
N LEU A 77 -14.75 12.39 -13.29
CA LEU A 77 -16.13 12.03 -12.92
C LEU A 77 -16.64 12.92 -11.77
N ALA A 78 -17.97 13.01 -11.63
CA ALA A 78 -18.62 13.55 -10.43
C ALA A 78 -19.37 12.44 -9.67
N GLU A 79 -19.70 12.67 -8.39
CA GLU A 79 -20.34 11.64 -7.54
C GLU A 79 -21.64 11.09 -8.15
N LYS A 80 -22.43 11.96 -8.80
CA LYS A 80 -23.69 11.61 -9.49
C LYS A 80 -23.53 10.58 -10.61
N ASP A 81 -22.34 10.44 -11.19
CA ASP A 81 -22.08 9.59 -12.35
C ASP A 81 -21.66 8.16 -11.94
N ILE A 82 -21.62 7.88 -10.62
CA ILE A 82 -21.27 6.59 -10.04
C ILE A 82 -22.50 5.81 -9.57
N THR A 83 -22.54 4.52 -9.92
CA THR A 83 -23.49 3.54 -9.38
C THR A 83 -22.74 2.34 -8.80
N CYS A 84 -23.02 1.98 -7.55
CA CYS A 84 -22.45 0.82 -6.89
C CYS A 84 -23.41 -0.37 -6.89
N PHE A 85 -22.87 -1.57 -7.11
CA PHE A 85 -23.58 -2.84 -7.10
C PHE A 85 -22.92 -3.74 -6.04
N PHE A 86 -23.62 -4.00 -4.94
CA PHE A 86 -23.13 -4.85 -3.85
C PHE A 86 -23.76 -6.24 -3.99
N PHE A 87 -22.95 -7.28 -4.21
CA PHE A 87 -23.49 -8.60 -4.53
C PHE A 87 -22.96 -9.74 -3.64
N GLN A 88 -23.85 -10.69 -3.41
CA GLN A 88 -23.61 -11.99 -2.79
C GLN A 88 -24.52 -12.99 -3.52
N SER A 89 -25.44 -13.68 -2.83
CA SER A 89 -26.50 -14.47 -3.47
C SER A 89 -27.68 -13.63 -3.98
N THR A 90 -27.57 -12.31 -3.87
CA THR A 90 -28.46 -11.26 -4.41
C THR A 90 -27.61 -10.05 -4.76
N CYS A 91 -28.11 -9.12 -5.58
CA CYS A 91 -27.45 -7.84 -5.86
C CYS A 91 -28.29 -6.66 -5.34
N GLU A 92 -27.67 -5.74 -4.61
CA GLU A 92 -28.22 -4.44 -4.22
C GLU A 92 -27.56 -3.35 -5.08
N VAL A 93 -28.35 -2.41 -5.61
CA VAL A 93 -27.86 -1.31 -6.46
C VAL A 93 -28.08 0.02 -5.73
N LYS A 94 -26.99 0.77 -5.52
CA LYS A 94 -26.99 2.10 -4.90
C LYS A 94 -26.43 3.12 -5.89
N LYS A 95 -27.29 4.00 -6.39
CA LYS A 95 -26.89 5.18 -7.18
C LYS A 95 -26.58 6.32 -6.21
N PHE A 96 -25.47 7.03 -6.42
CA PHE A 96 -25.17 8.21 -5.61
C PHE A 96 -26.01 9.42 -6.01
N ALA A 97 -26.45 9.50 -7.29
CA ALA A 97 -27.40 10.49 -7.76
C ALA A 97 -28.75 10.51 -7.00
N ASP A 98 -29.17 9.37 -6.44
CA ASP A 98 -30.44 9.24 -5.70
C ASP A 98 -30.37 9.77 -4.25
N ASP A 99 -29.18 10.17 -3.78
CA ASP A 99 -28.93 10.50 -2.37
C ASP A 99 -28.05 11.77 -2.25
N PRO A 100 -28.65 12.97 -2.10
CA PRO A 100 -27.92 14.24 -2.13
C PRO A 100 -26.96 14.43 -0.94
N ASN A 101 -27.00 13.54 0.06
CA ASN A 101 -26.09 13.58 1.20
C ASN A 101 -24.82 12.74 0.97
N LEU A 102 -24.79 11.83 -0.02
CA LEU A 102 -23.63 11.00 -0.38
C LEU A 102 -22.63 11.75 -1.27
N LEU A 103 -21.86 12.62 -0.64
CA LEU A 103 -20.82 13.44 -1.28
C LEU A 103 -19.42 12.99 -0.87
N TRP A 104 -18.42 13.24 -1.72
CA TRP A 104 -17.02 12.98 -1.37
C TRP A 104 -16.52 14.00 -0.34
N SER A 105 -16.88 15.27 -0.54
CA SER A 105 -16.40 16.42 0.24
C SER A 105 -16.78 16.42 1.73
N ASN A 106 -17.90 15.79 2.10
CA ASN A 106 -18.35 15.67 3.50
C ASN A 106 -17.92 14.33 4.16
N GLY A 107 -17.20 13.47 3.44
CA GLY A 107 -16.73 12.16 3.89
C GLY A 107 -17.83 11.09 4.07
N SER A 108 -19.06 11.35 3.62
CA SER A 108 -20.18 10.40 3.74
C SER A 108 -20.00 9.15 2.89
N ILE A 109 -19.43 9.27 1.68
CA ILE A 109 -19.07 8.11 0.84
C ILE A 109 -18.09 7.20 1.58
N LYS A 110 -17.05 7.76 2.21
CA LYS A 110 -16.07 6.99 3.01
C LYS A 110 -16.77 6.20 4.13
N LYS A 111 -17.63 6.87 4.93
CA LYS A 111 -18.45 6.23 5.98
C LYS A 111 -19.40 5.16 5.46
N TYR A 112 -20.05 5.40 4.32
CA TYR A 112 -20.95 4.42 3.71
C TYR A 112 -20.20 3.13 3.33
N PHE A 113 -18.97 3.24 2.80
CA PHE A 113 -18.13 2.07 2.56
C PHE A 113 -17.63 1.41 3.86
N ASP A 114 -17.37 2.16 4.93
CA ASP A 114 -16.98 1.58 6.23
C ASP A 114 -18.06 0.63 6.77
N ASP A 115 -19.34 1.01 6.69
CA ASP A 115 -20.50 0.25 7.20
C ASP A 115 -20.82 -1.06 6.42
N ILE A 116 -20.25 -1.27 5.22
CA ILE A 116 -20.48 -2.49 4.42
C ILE A 116 -19.82 -3.71 5.07
N ASN A 117 -20.55 -4.82 5.20
CA ASN A 117 -20.06 -6.05 5.84
C ASN A 117 -20.20 -7.27 4.91
N SER A 118 -19.28 -8.23 5.02
CA SER A 118 -19.26 -9.48 4.25
C SER A 118 -20.23 -10.53 4.79
N TYR A 119 -21.09 -11.10 3.95
CA TYR A 119 -21.98 -12.23 4.28
C TYR A 119 -22.52 -12.95 3.03
N GLY A 120 -22.96 -14.21 3.20
CA GLY A 120 -23.56 -15.00 2.12
C GLY A 120 -22.53 -15.69 1.22
N GLY A 121 -22.96 -16.14 0.03
CA GLY A 121 -22.09 -16.76 -0.99
C GLY A 121 -22.16 -16.02 -2.32
N THR A 122 -21.24 -16.30 -3.24
CA THR A 122 -21.09 -15.58 -4.52
C THR A 122 -22.00 -16.15 -5.63
N ASP A 123 -22.87 -15.32 -6.22
CA ASP A 123 -23.65 -15.64 -7.43
C ASP A 123 -23.57 -14.47 -8.41
N PHE A 124 -23.14 -14.72 -9.64
CA PHE A 124 -22.96 -13.69 -10.66
C PHE A 124 -24.25 -13.41 -11.47
N ASN A 125 -25.25 -14.30 -11.45
CA ASN A 125 -26.49 -14.06 -12.22
C ASN A 125 -27.25 -12.80 -11.74
N PRO A 126 -27.48 -12.56 -10.43
CA PRO A 126 -28.23 -11.40 -9.96
C PRO A 126 -27.55 -10.06 -10.29
N VAL A 127 -26.21 -10.02 -10.33
CA VAL A 127 -25.48 -8.81 -10.72
C VAL A 127 -25.48 -8.61 -12.23
N PHE A 128 -25.37 -9.67 -13.04
CA PHE A 128 -25.53 -9.55 -14.49
C PHE A 128 -26.94 -9.09 -14.88
N GLU A 129 -27.99 -9.64 -14.27
CA GLU A 129 -29.38 -9.19 -14.44
C GLU A 129 -29.56 -7.70 -14.05
N SER A 130 -28.92 -7.28 -12.95
CA SER A 130 -28.95 -5.88 -12.50
C SER A 130 -28.21 -4.94 -13.47
N ILE A 131 -27.05 -5.33 -14.00
CA ILE A 131 -26.33 -4.58 -15.03
C ILE A 131 -27.18 -4.48 -16.30
N ILE A 132 -27.76 -5.58 -16.80
CA ILE A 132 -28.66 -5.60 -17.98
C ILE A 132 -29.86 -4.65 -17.80
N LYS A 133 -30.35 -4.48 -16.57
CA LYS A 133 -31.42 -3.55 -16.25
C LYS A 133 -30.96 -2.09 -16.29
N GLU A 134 -29.85 -1.75 -15.63
CA GLU A 134 -29.39 -0.37 -15.51
C GLU A 134 -28.72 0.16 -16.80
N VAL A 135 -28.06 -0.72 -17.57
CA VAL A 135 -27.45 -0.42 -18.87
C VAL A 135 -28.47 0.11 -19.90
N LYS A 136 -29.76 -0.18 -19.74
CA LYS A 136 -30.84 0.39 -20.59
C LYS A 136 -31.10 1.89 -20.35
N GLY A 137 -30.53 2.46 -19.29
CA GLY A 137 -30.67 3.87 -18.91
C GLY A 137 -29.37 4.67 -19.01
N ILE A 138 -28.38 4.19 -19.79
CA ILE A 138 -27.18 4.97 -20.08
C ILE A 138 -27.38 5.85 -21.32
N ASP A 139 -26.73 7.00 -21.30
CA ASP A 139 -26.79 8.11 -22.25
C ASP A 139 -25.38 8.60 -22.60
N SER A 140 -24.35 7.83 -22.21
CA SER A 140 -22.94 8.21 -22.22
C SER A 140 -22.04 6.96 -22.25
N ASP A 141 -20.72 7.14 -22.39
CA ASP A 141 -19.73 6.06 -22.21
C ASP A 141 -19.90 5.39 -20.83
N LEU A 142 -19.56 4.11 -20.72
CA LEU A 142 -19.74 3.32 -19.50
C LEU A 142 -18.49 2.50 -19.16
N ALA A 143 -17.91 2.77 -17.99
CA ALA A 143 -16.92 1.90 -17.36
C ALA A 143 -17.59 1.01 -16.30
N ILE A 144 -17.28 -0.28 -16.31
CA ILE A 144 -17.76 -1.27 -15.33
C ILE A 144 -16.55 -1.90 -14.64
N ILE A 145 -16.48 -1.90 -13.31
CA ILE A 145 -15.33 -2.43 -12.56
C ILE A 145 -15.80 -3.45 -11.53
N PHE A 146 -15.38 -4.71 -11.70
CA PHE A 146 -15.67 -5.80 -10.77
C PHE A 146 -14.56 -5.94 -9.70
N PHE A 147 -14.95 -6.11 -8.44
CA PHE A 147 -14.09 -6.38 -7.29
C PHE A 147 -14.59 -7.65 -6.58
N THR A 148 -13.86 -8.77 -6.66
CA THR A 148 -14.33 -10.09 -6.16
C THR A 148 -13.21 -11.07 -5.86
N ASP A 149 -13.42 -12.00 -4.92
CA ASP A 149 -12.54 -13.14 -4.64
C ASP A 149 -13.14 -14.50 -5.03
N GLY A 150 -14.40 -14.52 -5.49
CA GLY A 150 -15.22 -15.72 -5.51
C GLY A 150 -15.14 -16.55 -6.79
N GLN A 151 -15.52 -17.83 -6.65
CA GLN A 151 -15.88 -18.74 -7.74
C GLN A 151 -17.40 -18.91 -7.76
N GLY A 152 -18.11 -17.83 -8.06
CA GLY A 152 -19.56 -17.78 -8.02
C GLY A 152 -20.23 -18.49 -9.20
N GLY A 153 -21.46 -18.97 -8.97
CA GLY A 153 -22.28 -19.57 -10.03
C GLY A 153 -22.70 -18.53 -11.08
N TYR A 154 -22.75 -18.95 -12.35
CA TYR A 154 -23.33 -18.20 -13.47
C TYR A 154 -23.95 -19.17 -14.47
N SER A 155 -24.89 -18.68 -15.27
CA SER A 155 -25.53 -19.44 -16.35
C SER A 155 -25.22 -18.81 -17.72
N ASP A 156 -24.92 -19.66 -18.70
CA ASP A 156 -24.59 -19.20 -20.07
C ASP A 156 -25.69 -18.34 -20.72
N PRO A 157 -27.01 -18.59 -20.52
CA PRO A 157 -28.05 -17.70 -21.03
C PRO A 157 -27.96 -16.26 -20.48
N VAL A 158 -27.66 -16.09 -19.19
CA VAL A 158 -27.54 -14.75 -18.59
C VAL A 158 -26.23 -14.08 -19.04
N LYS A 159 -25.15 -14.85 -19.23
CA LYS A 159 -23.91 -14.36 -19.85
C LYS A 159 -24.16 -13.81 -21.26
N SER A 160 -24.84 -14.56 -22.12
CA SER A 160 -25.17 -14.13 -23.49
C SER A 160 -26.10 -12.92 -23.51
N GLN A 161 -27.01 -12.80 -22.55
CA GLN A 161 -27.87 -11.61 -22.40
C GLN A 161 -27.07 -10.38 -21.97
N LEU A 162 -26.08 -10.51 -21.08
CA LEU A 162 -25.20 -9.42 -20.68
C LEU A 162 -24.35 -8.93 -21.85
N GLU A 163 -23.71 -9.85 -22.58
CA GLU A 163 -22.95 -9.56 -23.81
C GLU A 163 -23.82 -8.81 -24.84
N THR A 164 -25.03 -9.31 -25.09
CA THR A 164 -26.00 -8.66 -25.99
C THR A 164 -26.39 -7.27 -25.51
N ALA A 165 -26.67 -7.09 -24.21
CA ALA A 165 -27.10 -5.81 -23.65
C ALA A 165 -25.99 -4.74 -23.72
N LEU A 166 -24.74 -5.11 -23.46
CA LEU A 166 -23.59 -4.22 -23.54
C LEU A 166 -23.27 -3.80 -24.98
N ALA A 167 -23.38 -4.74 -25.93
CA ALA A 167 -23.20 -4.46 -27.36
C ALA A 167 -24.32 -3.58 -27.95
N GLN A 168 -25.53 -3.61 -27.37
CA GLN A 168 -26.71 -2.85 -27.83
C GLN A 168 -26.83 -1.44 -27.22
N THR A 169 -25.84 -0.99 -26.44
CA THR A 169 -25.87 0.32 -25.77
C THR A 169 -25.80 1.52 -26.70
N GLY A 170 -25.10 1.41 -27.84
CA GLY A 170 -24.77 2.53 -28.71
C GLY A 170 -23.64 3.45 -28.18
N PHE A 171 -23.16 3.23 -26.96
CA PHE A 171 -22.07 3.99 -26.33
C PHE A 171 -20.85 3.11 -26.08
N SER A 172 -19.68 3.70 -25.82
CA SER A 172 -18.50 2.88 -25.58
C SER A 172 -18.50 2.31 -24.16
N THR A 173 -18.63 0.99 -24.09
CA THR A 173 -18.51 0.20 -22.87
C THR A 173 -17.08 -0.31 -22.70
N GLU A 174 -16.54 -0.20 -21.48
CA GLU A 174 -15.29 -0.86 -21.05
C GLU A 174 -15.51 -1.59 -19.72
N ILE A 175 -14.90 -2.76 -19.55
CA ILE A 175 -15.05 -3.56 -18.33
C ILE A 175 -13.69 -3.90 -17.76
N HIS A 176 -13.44 -3.53 -16.51
CA HIS A 176 -12.28 -3.95 -15.74
C HIS A 176 -12.70 -4.94 -14.66
N SER A 177 -11.77 -5.79 -14.24
CA SER A 177 -12.00 -6.76 -13.17
C SER A 177 -10.77 -6.84 -12.27
N ILE A 178 -11.02 -6.95 -10.97
CA ILE A 178 -10.00 -6.95 -9.92
C ILE A 178 -10.29 -8.14 -9.03
N GLY A 179 -9.42 -9.15 -9.14
CA GLY A 179 -9.43 -10.33 -8.30
C GLY A 179 -8.77 -10.04 -6.95
N PHE A 180 -9.33 -10.61 -5.88
CA PHE A 180 -8.74 -10.66 -4.55
C PHE A 180 -8.54 -12.14 -4.15
N THR A 181 -7.48 -12.42 -3.38
CA THR A 181 -7.07 -13.79 -2.98
C THR A 181 -6.72 -14.76 -4.13
N GLY A 182 -6.01 -15.86 -3.84
CA GLY A 182 -5.62 -16.85 -4.87
C GLY A 182 -6.76 -17.72 -5.40
N SER A 183 -7.99 -17.52 -4.93
CA SER A 183 -9.13 -18.39 -5.21
C SER A 183 -10.12 -17.87 -6.26
N HIS A 184 -9.97 -16.65 -6.76
CA HIS A 184 -10.89 -16.05 -7.75
C HIS A 184 -10.98 -16.84 -9.09
N ASP A 185 -12.12 -16.74 -9.78
CA ASP A 185 -12.27 -17.29 -11.15
C ASP A 185 -11.61 -16.37 -12.19
N ALA A 186 -10.30 -16.53 -12.38
CA ALA A 186 -9.52 -15.78 -13.37
C ALA A 186 -10.06 -15.89 -14.80
N LYS A 187 -10.75 -17.00 -15.17
CA LYS A 187 -11.31 -17.18 -16.51
C LYS A 187 -12.57 -16.35 -16.69
N LEU A 188 -13.47 -16.33 -15.70
CA LEU A 188 -14.64 -15.45 -15.70
C LEU A 188 -14.22 -13.97 -15.73
N LEU A 189 -13.28 -13.57 -14.89
CA LEU A 189 -12.82 -12.18 -14.80
C LEU A 189 -12.12 -11.71 -16.09
N SER A 190 -11.39 -12.61 -16.76
CA SER A 190 -10.80 -12.36 -18.10
C SER A 190 -11.79 -12.47 -19.27
N TRP A 191 -13.00 -12.97 -19.03
CA TRP A 191 -14.09 -12.97 -20.02
C TRP A 191 -14.91 -11.68 -19.92
N LEU A 192 -15.21 -11.22 -18.69
CA LEU A 192 -15.92 -9.97 -18.44
C LEU A 192 -15.25 -8.77 -19.13
N THR A 193 -13.92 -8.70 -19.10
CA THR A 193 -13.12 -7.63 -19.73
C THR A 193 -13.22 -7.58 -21.25
N LYS A 194 -13.79 -8.61 -21.89
CA LYS A 194 -13.96 -8.71 -23.36
C LYS A 194 -15.37 -8.36 -23.83
N LEU A 195 -16.31 -8.11 -22.92
CA LEU A 195 -17.70 -7.75 -23.24
C LEU A 195 -17.87 -6.26 -23.58
N GLY A 196 -16.88 -5.44 -23.25
CA GLY A 196 -16.84 -4.03 -23.62
C GLY A 196 -16.44 -3.83 -25.08
N THR A 197 -16.98 -2.77 -25.69
CA THR A 197 -16.50 -2.26 -26.99
C THR A 197 -15.05 -1.74 -26.95
N LYS A 198 -14.59 -1.31 -25.77
CA LYS A 198 -13.21 -0.92 -25.44
C LYS A 198 -12.52 -2.05 -24.67
N GLN A 199 -11.21 -2.19 -24.85
CA GLN A 199 -10.44 -3.32 -24.31
C GLN A 199 -10.29 -3.22 -22.79
N GLY A 200 -10.91 -4.16 -22.07
CA GLY A 200 -10.90 -4.23 -20.61
C GLY A 200 -9.62 -4.82 -19.99
N ASN A 201 -9.40 -4.55 -18.70
CA ASN A 201 -8.22 -5.02 -17.95
C ASN A 201 -8.61 -5.89 -16.75
N PHE A 202 -8.01 -7.08 -16.63
CA PHE A 202 -8.11 -7.94 -15.45
C PHE A 202 -6.81 -7.84 -14.63
N GLN A 203 -6.93 -7.42 -13.37
CA GLN A 203 -5.83 -7.28 -12.42
C GLN A 203 -6.04 -8.15 -11.18
N TYR A 204 -4.96 -8.50 -10.50
CA TYR A 204 -5.00 -9.33 -9.29
C TYR A 204 -4.26 -8.66 -8.13
N VAL A 205 -4.97 -8.42 -7.02
CA VAL A 205 -4.43 -7.83 -5.78
C VAL A 205 -4.11 -8.96 -4.80
N GLN A 206 -2.83 -9.17 -4.53
CA GLN A 206 -2.34 -10.17 -3.56
C GLN A 206 -2.24 -9.59 -2.15
N SER A 207 -1.84 -8.32 -2.06
CA SER A 207 -1.56 -7.63 -0.81
C SER A 207 -2.05 -6.17 -0.83
N SER A 208 -2.10 -5.55 0.35
CA SER A 208 -2.38 -4.11 0.45
C SER A 208 -1.33 -3.23 -0.23
N GLY A 209 -0.11 -3.73 -0.45
CA GLY A 209 0.93 -3.02 -1.20
C GLY A 209 0.64 -2.89 -2.69
N ASP A 210 -0.15 -3.80 -3.26
CA ASP A 210 -0.46 -3.82 -4.69
C ASP A 210 -1.56 -2.80 -5.07
N ILE A 211 -2.45 -2.46 -4.12
CA ILE A 211 -3.61 -1.58 -4.32
C ILE A 211 -3.23 -0.28 -5.03
N GLN A 212 -2.20 0.42 -4.53
CA GLN A 212 -1.81 1.72 -5.06
C GLN A 212 -1.31 1.64 -6.52
N SER A 213 -0.68 0.51 -6.89
CA SER A 213 -0.28 0.25 -8.27
C SER A 213 -1.51 -0.05 -9.14
N THR A 214 -2.34 -1.00 -8.71
CA THR A 214 -3.56 -1.43 -9.41
C THR A 214 -4.55 -0.29 -9.65
N MET A 215 -4.74 0.59 -8.67
CA MET A 215 -5.67 1.73 -8.82
C MET A 215 -5.10 2.80 -9.75
N ASN A 216 -3.79 3.05 -9.73
CA ASN A 216 -3.15 3.94 -10.71
C ASN A 216 -3.27 3.40 -12.13
N THR A 217 -3.07 2.09 -12.36
CA THR A 217 -3.32 1.46 -13.68
C THR A 217 -4.74 1.72 -14.16
N THR A 218 -5.70 1.59 -13.26
CA THR A 218 -7.13 1.67 -13.59
C THR A 218 -7.53 3.11 -13.86
N LEU A 219 -7.05 4.06 -13.07
CA LEU A 219 -7.15 5.51 -13.32
C LEU A 219 -6.56 5.87 -14.70
N GLU A 220 -5.30 5.48 -14.95
CA GLU A 220 -4.60 5.80 -16.19
C GLU A 220 -5.34 5.21 -17.41
N LEU A 221 -5.93 4.01 -17.33
CA LEU A 221 -6.74 3.44 -18.42
C LEU A 221 -8.05 4.21 -18.67
N LEU A 222 -8.76 4.61 -17.61
CA LEU A 222 -9.99 5.41 -17.72
C LEU A 222 -9.71 6.81 -18.32
N GLU A 223 -8.52 7.37 -18.04
CA GLU A 223 -8.02 8.66 -18.53
C GLU A 223 -7.40 8.59 -19.95
N LEU A 224 -6.82 7.45 -20.37
CA LEU A 224 -6.13 7.30 -21.66
C LEU A 224 -7.08 7.11 -22.86
N SER A 225 -8.36 6.78 -22.65
CA SER A 225 -9.27 6.29 -23.70
C SER A 225 -9.84 7.35 -24.66
N ASP A 226 -9.32 8.58 -24.63
CA ASP A 226 -10.01 9.80 -25.07
C ASP A 226 -9.76 10.23 -26.53
N ARG A 227 -9.11 9.40 -27.37
CA ARG A 227 -8.62 9.80 -28.71
C ARG A 227 -8.76 8.76 -29.84
N THR A 228 -9.85 8.00 -29.85
CA THR A 228 -10.17 7.13 -31.00
C THR A 228 -10.80 7.92 -32.15
N LEU A 229 -10.27 7.77 -33.36
CA LEU A 229 -10.81 8.28 -34.62
C LEU A 229 -11.04 7.10 -35.59
N TYR A 230 -11.71 7.33 -36.72
CA TYR A 230 -12.00 6.28 -37.71
C TYR A 230 -11.26 6.52 -39.03
N VAL A 231 -10.41 5.59 -39.42
CA VAL A 231 -9.67 5.65 -40.69
C VAL A 231 -10.46 4.90 -41.76
N LYS A 232 -10.72 5.56 -42.89
CA LYS A 232 -11.23 4.91 -44.11
C LYS A 232 -10.11 4.86 -45.15
N ILE A 233 -9.93 3.69 -45.77
CA ILE A 233 -8.89 3.46 -46.79
C ILE A 233 -9.56 3.28 -48.16
N SER A 234 -9.63 4.34 -48.95
CA SER A 234 -10.45 4.41 -50.16
C SER A 234 -11.93 4.08 -49.87
N ASP A 235 -12.46 2.97 -50.41
CA ASP A 235 -13.86 2.57 -50.25
C ASP A 235 -14.12 1.53 -49.15
N ASP A 236 -13.08 1.17 -48.38
CA ASP A 236 -13.17 0.19 -47.27
C ASP A 236 -14.09 0.63 -46.11
N GLU A 237 -14.36 -0.30 -45.21
CA GLU A 237 -15.02 -0.02 -43.93
C GLU A 237 -14.20 0.91 -43.02
N PHE A 238 -14.87 1.56 -42.07
CA PHE A 238 -14.25 2.45 -41.08
C PHE A 238 -13.45 1.65 -40.03
N LEU A 239 -12.12 1.79 -40.07
CA LEU A 239 -11.19 1.17 -39.13
C LEU A 239 -10.98 2.07 -37.89
N PRO A 240 -11.46 1.69 -36.69
CA PRO A 240 -11.18 2.46 -35.47
C PRO A 240 -9.67 2.47 -35.19
N THR A 241 -9.12 3.65 -34.93
CA THR A 241 -7.69 3.90 -34.76
C THR A 241 -7.48 4.87 -33.61
N GLY A 242 -6.68 4.50 -32.61
CA GLY A 242 -6.26 5.42 -31.55
C GLY A 242 -5.20 6.40 -32.05
N PHE A 243 -5.36 7.68 -31.74
CA PHE A 243 -4.39 8.74 -32.03
C PHE A 243 -3.79 9.32 -30.75
N ASP A 244 -2.48 9.59 -30.74
CA ASP A 244 -1.83 10.21 -29.59
C ASP A 244 -2.07 11.74 -29.49
N VAL A 245 -1.48 12.38 -28.47
CA VAL A 245 -1.62 13.82 -28.25
C VAL A 245 -0.97 14.68 -29.34
N HIS A 246 -0.18 14.06 -30.23
CA HIS A 246 0.50 14.65 -31.37
C HIS A 246 -0.02 14.08 -32.69
N GLY A 247 -1.29 13.62 -32.72
CA GLY A 247 -1.95 13.17 -33.95
C GLY A 247 -1.30 12.00 -34.66
N ARG A 248 -0.61 11.11 -33.94
CA ARG A 248 -0.02 9.89 -34.50
C ARG A 248 -0.95 8.71 -34.25
N GLY A 249 -1.38 8.05 -35.32
CA GLY A 249 -2.16 6.81 -35.29
C GLY A 249 -1.35 5.63 -35.84
N LYS A 250 -1.69 4.40 -35.42
CA LYS A 250 -1.09 3.17 -35.96
C LYS A 250 -2.17 2.17 -36.37
N LEU A 251 -1.99 1.54 -37.52
CA LEU A 251 -2.85 0.50 -38.07
C LEU A 251 -2.01 -0.71 -38.51
N VAL A 252 -2.64 -1.89 -38.50
CA VAL A 252 -2.08 -3.12 -39.08
C VAL A 252 -3.08 -3.60 -40.12
N LEU A 253 -2.60 -3.81 -41.35
CA LEU A 253 -3.42 -4.27 -42.47
C LEU A 253 -2.92 -5.64 -42.92
N THR A 254 -3.84 -6.56 -43.19
CA THR A 254 -3.54 -7.92 -43.61
C THR A 254 -4.16 -8.23 -44.97
N ASP A 255 -3.61 -9.25 -45.62
CA ASP A 255 -4.15 -9.89 -46.82
C ASP A 255 -4.39 -8.88 -47.95
N GLU A 256 -5.59 -8.82 -48.54
CA GLU A 256 -5.89 -7.91 -49.66
C GLU A 256 -5.69 -6.42 -49.30
N ASN A 257 -5.80 -6.06 -48.01
CA ASN A 257 -5.60 -4.70 -47.51
C ASN A 257 -4.14 -4.35 -47.20
N ALA A 258 -3.22 -5.32 -47.19
CA ALA A 258 -1.80 -5.06 -46.95
C ALA A 258 -1.13 -4.26 -48.10
N ASN A 259 -1.70 -4.28 -49.32
CA ASN A 259 -1.21 -3.47 -50.43
C ASN A 259 -1.76 -2.03 -50.35
N ILE A 260 -0.93 -1.12 -49.84
CA ILE A 260 -1.31 0.26 -49.53
C ILE A 260 -0.96 1.25 -50.67
N LYS A 261 -0.11 0.84 -51.61
CA LYS A 261 0.52 1.77 -52.57
C LYS A 261 -0.51 2.40 -53.51
N GLY A 262 -0.68 3.72 -53.41
CA GLY A 262 -1.66 4.49 -54.18
C GLY A 262 -3.09 4.48 -53.61
N ARG A 263 -3.30 3.96 -52.40
CA ARG A 263 -4.59 4.06 -51.68
C ARG A 263 -4.69 5.37 -50.91
N LYS A 264 -5.90 5.96 -50.85
CA LYS A 264 -6.16 7.21 -50.12
C LYS A 264 -6.61 6.93 -48.69
N PHE A 265 -6.22 7.81 -47.77
CA PHE A 265 -6.55 7.71 -46.34
C PHE A 265 -7.34 8.93 -45.90
N SER A 266 -8.50 8.68 -45.28
CA SER A 266 -9.40 9.69 -44.75
C SER A 266 -9.66 9.38 -43.29
N ILE A 267 -9.47 10.36 -42.39
CA ILE A 267 -9.68 10.19 -40.95
C ILE A 267 -10.95 10.93 -40.55
N PHE A 268 -11.89 10.22 -39.95
CA PHE A 268 -13.19 10.72 -39.53
C PHE A 268 -13.24 10.82 -38.02
N LYS A 269 -13.84 11.90 -37.52
CA LYS A 269 -14.01 12.18 -36.10
C LYS A 269 -14.89 11.14 -35.40
N ASP A 270 -15.96 10.76 -36.08
CA ASP A 270 -16.89 9.69 -35.70
C ASP A 270 -17.58 9.15 -36.96
N LYS A 271 -18.43 8.13 -36.83
CA LYS A 271 -19.07 7.46 -37.98
C LYS A 271 -20.26 8.22 -38.58
N GLU A 272 -20.77 9.26 -37.93
CA GLU A 272 -22.09 9.86 -38.22
C GLU A 272 -22.03 11.36 -38.55
N SER A 273 -21.10 12.11 -37.98
CA SER A 273 -21.01 13.58 -38.12
C SER A 273 -20.51 14.06 -39.48
N GLY A 274 -19.84 13.18 -40.24
CA GLY A 274 -19.22 13.52 -41.52
C GLY A 274 -18.01 14.47 -41.42
N GLU A 275 -17.54 14.82 -40.21
CA GLU A 275 -16.34 15.64 -40.05
C GLU A 275 -15.08 14.78 -40.29
N ASN A 276 -14.40 14.99 -41.42
CA ASN A 276 -13.21 14.25 -41.83
C ASN A 276 -11.97 15.15 -42.06
N PHE A 277 -10.81 14.50 -42.11
CA PHE A 277 -9.53 15.04 -42.54
C PHE A 277 -8.93 14.06 -43.55
N ASP A 278 -8.80 14.49 -44.80
CA ASP A 278 -8.20 13.68 -45.87
C ASP A 278 -6.69 13.88 -45.90
N ILE A 279 -5.91 12.80 -45.91
CA ILE A 279 -4.45 12.88 -46.03
C ILE A 279 -4.10 13.02 -47.51
N GLU A 280 -3.63 14.20 -47.90
CA GLU A 280 -3.32 14.53 -49.30
C GLU A 280 -2.01 13.89 -49.82
N THR A 281 -1.15 13.40 -48.93
CA THR A 281 0.14 12.77 -49.31
C THR A 281 -0.04 11.29 -49.65
N ASP A 282 0.56 10.85 -50.76
CA ASP A 282 0.66 9.42 -51.09
C ASP A 282 1.40 8.63 -49.98
N PRO A 283 0.99 7.38 -49.68
CA PRO A 283 1.66 6.54 -48.69
C PRO A 283 3.14 6.28 -49.03
N ILE A 284 4.02 6.60 -48.07
CA ILE A 284 5.47 6.45 -48.20
C ILE A 284 5.89 5.09 -47.64
N GLN A 285 6.55 4.27 -48.47
CA GLN A 285 7.10 2.99 -48.02
C GLN A 285 8.41 3.21 -47.23
N VAL A 286 8.40 2.80 -45.98
CA VAL A 286 9.57 2.77 -45.08
C VAL A 286 10.44 1.58 -45.46
N GLN A 287 11.76 1.79 -45.61
CA GLN A 287 12.71 0.72 -45.94
C GLN A 287 13.12 -0.04 -44.67
N PRO A 288 13.53 -1.33 -44.76
CA PRO A 288 13.88 -2.14 -43.58
C PRO A 288 15.06 -1.62 -42.75
N ASP A 289 15.92 -0.79 -43.33
CA ASP A 289 17.08 -0.15 -42.70
C ASP A 289 16.77 1.21 -42.04
N ASP A 290 15.55 1.73 -42.23
CA ASP A 290 15.09 2.96 -41.57
C ASP A 290 14.79 2.71 -40.08
N PRO A 291 15.30 3.52 -39.13
CA PRO A 291 14.95 3.44 -37.71
C PRO A 291 13.43 3.42 -37.42
N LEU A 292 12.61 3.99 -38.31
CA LEU A 292 11.15 3.96 -38.21
C LEU A 292 10.56 2.56 -38.47
N ALA A 293 11.14 1.74 -39.36
CA ALA A 293 10.71 0.35 -39.54
C ALA A 293 10.83 -0.44 -38.23
N THR A 294 11.90 -0.17 -37.48
CA THR A 294 12.15 -0.74 -36.15
C THR A 294 11.14 -0.23 -35.10
N LEU A 295 10.87 1.08 -35.05
CA LEU A 295 9.85 1.70 -34.16
C LEU A 295 8.40 1.28 -34.47
N LEU A 296 8.14 0.75 -35.67
CA LEU A 296 6.86 0.14 -36.06
C LEU A 296 6.83 -1.36 -35.75
N THR A 297 7.96 -2.05 -35.92
CA THR A 297 8.07 -3.51 -35.71
C THR A 297 7.98 -3.90 -34.24
N ILE A 298 8.68 -3.22 -33.33
CA ILE A 298 8.72 -3.63 -31.91
C ILE A 298 7.31 -3.62 -31.25
N PRO A 299 6.49 -2.56 -31.39
CA PRO A 299 5.14 -2.56 -30.80
C PRO A 299 4.19 -3.56 -31.46
N TYR A 300 4.34 -3.83 -32.77
CA TYR A 300 3.57 -4.85 -33.46
C TYR A 300 3.89 -6.27 -32.93
N ILE A 301 5.17 -6.57 -32.66
CA ILE A 301 5.57 -7.84 -32.05
C ILE A 301 4.95 -8.00 -30.65
N GLN A 302 4.95 -6.94 -29.84
CA GLN A 302 4.29 -6.95 -28.52
C GLN A 302 2.78 -7.24 -28.64
N PHE A 303 2.10 -6.59 -29.58
CA PHE A 303 0.67 -6.83 -29.87
C PHE A 303 0.39 -8.27 -30.31
N GLU A 304 1.19 -8.82 -31.25
CA GLU A 304 1.01 -10.20 -31.72
C GLU A 304 1.25 -11.23 -30.61
N ILE A 305 2.22 -11.02 -29.73
CA ILE A 305 2.44 -11.88 -28.56
C ILE A 305 1.22 -11.83 -27.62
N THR A 306 0.63 -10.65 -27.40
CA THR A 306 -0.64 -10.53 -26.65
C THR A 306 -1.79 -11.26 -27.35
N ARG A 307 -1.91 -11.19 -28.68
CA ARG A 307 -2.91 -11.93 -29.47
C ARG A 307 -2.72 -13.44 -29.34
N LEU A 308 -1.50 -13.94 -29.53
CA LEU A 308 -1.15 -15.35 -29.46
C LEU A 308 -1.38 -15.94 -28.06
N THR A 309 -1.13 -15.18 -27.00
CA THR A 309 -1.40 -15.67 -25.63
C THR A 309 -2.90 -15.75 -25.35
N ASN A 310 -3.69 -14.81 -25.87
CA ASN A 310 -5.14 -14.93 -25.84
C ASN A 310 -5.62 -16.19 -26.61
N GLU A 311 -4.97 -16.54 -27.73
CA GLU A 311 -5.27 -17.79 -28.45
C GLU A 311 -5.03 -19.04 -27.58
N ILE A 312 -3.91 -19.08 -26.83
CA ILE A 312 -3.57 -20.16 -25.88
C ILE A 312 -4.61 -20.25 -24.76
N ILE A 313 -4.93 -19.13 -24.10
CA ILE A 313 -5.81 -19.08 -22.91
C ILE A 313 -7.24 -19.52 -23.22
N ASN A 314 -7.75 -19.24 -24.43
CA ASN A 314 -9.13 -19.52 -24.83
C ASN A 314 -9.29 -20.82 -25.66
N SER A 315 -8.28 -21.70 -25.68
CA SER A 315 -8.23 -22.89 -26.56
C SER A 315 -9.12 -24.06 -26.09
N ASN A 316 -10.38 -24.09 -26.53
CA ASN A 316 -11.37 -25.14 -26.23
C ASN A 316 -11.35 -26.35 -27.21
N LYS A 317 -10.27 -26.56 -27.99
CA LYS A 317 -10.17 -27.65 -28.99
C LYS A 317 -9.56 -28.94 -28.41
N ASN A 318 -9.87 -30.08 -29.03
CA ASN A 318 -9.33 -31.41 -28.69
C ASN A 318 -7.79 -31.41 -28.59
N ASP A 319 -7.24 -32.17 -27.63
CA ASP A 319 -5.84 -32.07 -27.17
C ASP A 319 -4.77 -32.19 -28.27
N GLU A 320 -5.00 -33.02 -29.29
CA GLU A 320 -4.02 -33.29 -30.34
C GLU A 320 -3.90 -32.10 -31.32
N SER A 321 -5.03 -31.55 -31.77
CA SER A 321 -5.07 -30.33 -32.59
C SER A 321 -4.59 -29.10 -31.81
N ARG A 322 -4.86 -29.04 -30.49
CA ARG A 322 -4.39 -27.98 -29.61
C ARG A 322 -2.86 -27.97 -29.50
N ARG A 323 -2.23 -29.14 -29.30
CA ARG A 323 -0.76 -29.28 -29.27
C ARG A 323 -0.10 -28.89 -30.59
N GLN A 324 -0.68 -29.28 -31.73
CA GLN A 324 -0.18 -28.85 -33.04
C GLN A 324 -0.17 -27.33 -33.16
N ARG A 325 -1.30 -26.67 -32.88
CA ARG A 325 -1.39 -25.21 -32.95
C ARG A 325 -0.46 -24.52 -31.95
N PHE A 326 -0.27 -25.07 -30.76
CA PHE A 326 0.69 -24.52 -29.79
C PHE A 326 2.15 -24.64 -30.26
N ASN A 327 2.50 -25.69 -31.02
CA ASN A 327 3.83 -25.79 -31.62
C ASN A 327 4.02 -24.78 -32.76
N GLU A 328 2.99 -24.50 -33.57
CA GLU A 328 3.01 -23.43 -34.58
C GLU A 328 3.21 -22.06 -33.92
N ILE A 329 2.44 -21.77 -32.86
CA ILE A 329 2.55 -20.55 -32.05
C ILE A 329 3.95 -20.42 -31.40
N SER A 330 4.59 -21.54 -31.04
CA SER A 330 5.97 -21.57 -30.54
C SER A 330 6.96 -21.12 -31.60
N GLN A 331 6.76 -21.55 -32.85
CA GLN A 331 7.58 -21.10 -33.97
C GLN A 331 7.35 -19.60 -34.25
N GLU A 332 6.09 -19.15 -34.33
CA GLU A 332 5.76 -17.72 -34.51
C GLU A 332 6.49 -16.83 -33.48
N ALA A 333 6.56 -17.25 -32.20
CA ALA A 333 7.25 -16.51 -31.15
C ALA A 333 8.78 -16.68 -31.10
N ASN A 334 9.34 -17.72 -31.73
CA ASN A 334 10.78 -17.82 -31.96
C ASN A 334 11.21 -16.87 -33.09
N ASP A 335 10.46 -16.84 -34.19
CA ASP A 335 10.71 -15.95 -35.33
C ASP A 335 10.62 -14.47 -34.90
N TYR A 336 9.70 -14.13 -33.99
CA TYR A 336 9.63 -12.78 -33.39
C TYR A 336 10.81 -12.46 -32.45
N ASP A 337 11.33 -13.42 -31.69
CA ASP A 337 12.49 -13.23 -30.81
C ASP A 337 13.78 -13.04 -31.63
N GLU A 338 13.94 -13.80 -32.72
CA GLU A 338 15.05 -13.65 -33.67
C GLU A 338 15.02 -12.27 -34.34
N LYS A 339 13.85 -11.81 -34.81
CA LYS A 339 13.69 -10.43 -35.33
C LYS A 339 14.05 -9.36 -34.28
N LEU A 340 13.71 -9.57 -33.01
CA LEU A 340 14.14 -8.65 -31.94
C LEU A 340 15.66 -8.74 -31.65
N ASN A 341 16.30 -9.91 -31.82
CA ASN A 341 17.75 -10.04 -31.72
C ASN A 341 18.47 -9.22 -32.81
N ASP A 342 18.02 -9.33 -34.06
CA ASP A 342 18.59 -8.58 -35.19
C ASP A 342 18.45 -7.06 -34.99
N ILE A 343 17.26 -6.63 -34.59
CA ILE A 343 16.96 -5.23 -34.23
C ILE A 343 17.88 -4.74 -33.12
N LEU A 344 18.04 -5.52 -32.05
CA LEU A 344 18.89 -5.16 -30.91
C LEU A 344 20.36 -5.08 -31.31
N GLN A 345 20.84 -6.03 -32.11
CA GLN A 345 22.22 -6.05 -32.61
C GLN A 345 22.50 -4.86 -33.55
N GLY A 346 21.55 -4.49 -34.40
CA GLY A 346 21.61 -3.28 -35.23
C GLY A 346 21.61 -1.99 -34.40
N ALA A 347 20.75 -1.90 -33.39
CA ALA A 347 20.68 -0.75 -32.50
C ALA A 347 21.99 -0.53 -31.71
N PHE A 348 22.63 -1.61 -31.23
CA PHE A 348 23.94 -1.51 -30.57
C PHE A 348 25.08 -1.04 -31.48
N LYS A 349 25.00 -1.31 -32.79
CA LYS A 349 25.97 -0.86 -33.82
C LYS A 349 25.74 0.58 -34.30
N SER A 350 24.57 1.15 -34.02
CA SER A 350 24.17 2.49 -34.50
C SER A 350 24.74 3.64 -33.67
N LYS A 351 24.98 4.80 -34.32
CA LYS A 351 25.34 6.08 -33.70
C LYS A 351 24.15 7.06 -33.58
N SER A 352 22.91 6.57 -33.73
CA SER A 352 21.70 7.41 -33.76
C SER A 352 21.20 7.85 -32.38
N ILE A 353 20.63 9.06 -32.30
CA ILE A 353 19.87 9.61 -31.17
C ILE A 353 18.70 8.71 -30.75
N THR A 354 18.09 7.96 -31.67
CA THR A 354 16.98 7.03 -31.39
C THR A 354 17.43 5.69 -30.78
N ARG A 355 18.74 5.41 -30.69
CA ARG A 355 19.29 4.14 -30.16
C ARG A 355 18.77 3.78 -28.77
N ARG A 356 18.65 4.77 -27.87
CA ARG A 356 18.16 4.59 -26.49
C ARG A 356 16.72 4.06 -26.46
N GLU A 357 15.84 4.66 -27.26
CA GLU A 357 14.44 4.28 -27.34
C GLU A 357 14.28 2.89 -27.96
N LEU A 358 15.02 2.62 -29.04
CA LEU A 358 15.04 1.32 -29.73
C LEU A 358 15.50 0.18 -28.81
N ILE A 359 16.61 0.35 -28.10
CA ILE A 359 17.12 -0.66 -27.16
C ILE A 359 16.10 -0.89 -26.03
N GLN A 360 15.53 0.17 -25.45
CA GLN A 360 14.58 0.04 -24.34
C GLN A 360 13.29 -0.67 -24.76
N GLN A 361 12.66 -0.24 -25.86
CA GLN A 361 11.45 -0.89 -26.38
C GLN A 361 11.73 -2.35 -26.76
N CYS A 362 12.89 -2.63 -27.38
CA CYS A 362 13.27 -3.99 -27.77
C CYS A 362 13.48 -4.90 -26.55
N MET A 363 14.14 -4.41 -25.49
CA MET A 363 14.32 -5.18 -24.25
C MET A 363 13.00 -5.46 -23.53
N ASP A 364 12.08 -4.49 -23.49
CA ASP A 364 10.74 -4.69 -22.93
C ASP A 364 9.91 -5.71 -23.76
N ALA A 365 10.02 -5.67 -25.09
CA ALA A 365 9.42 -6.67 -25.97
C ALA A 365 10.01 -8.08 -25.77
N LYS A 366 11.34 -8.21 -25.65
CA LYS A 366 11.99 -9.50 -25.38
C LYS A 366 11.62 -10.07 -24.00
N GLY A 367 11.51 -9.22 -22.96
CA GLY A 367 10.98 -9.64 -21.66
C GLY A 367 9.55 -10.19 -21.75
N THR A 368 8.72 -9.58 -22.60
CA THR A 368 7.35 -10.05 -22.89
C THR A 368 7.37 -11.41 -23.60
N ILE A 369 8.26 -11.61 -24.58
CA ILE A 369 8.43 -12.88 -25.31
C ILE A 369 8.92 -14.01 -24.40
N LEU A 370 9.89 -13.77 -23.50
CA LEU A 370 10.39 -14.81 -22.60
C LEU A 370 9.28 -15.35 -21.70
N GLN A 371 8.49 -14.46 -21.10
CA GLN A 371 7.38 -14.82 -20.24
C GLN A 371 6.22 -15.48 -21.00
N PHE A 372 6.04 -15.14 -22.28
CA PHE A 372 5.16 -15.86 -23.19
C PHE A 372 5.63 -17.31 -23.44
N LYS A 373 6.92 -17.51 -23.73
CA LYS A 373 7.51 -18.83 -23.98
C LYS A 373 7.40 -19.75 -22.75
N ASP A 374 7.54 -19.21 -21.55
CA ASP A 374 7.28 -19.94 -20.29
C ASP A 374 5.83 -20.46 -20.20
N ILE A 375 4.85 -19.59 -20.48
CA ILE A 375 3.42 -19.96 -20.46
C ILE A 375 3.11 -21.00 -21.51
N LEU A 376 3.65 -20.85 -22.73
CA LEU A 376 3.47 -21.83 -23.80
C LEU A 376 4.08 -23.19 -23.43
N SER A 377 5.23 -23.19 -22.73
CA SER A 377 5.86 -24.41 -22.20
C SER A 377 4.96 -25.11 -21.16
N GLU A 378 4.33 -24.38 -20.24
CA GLU A 378 3.37 -24.93 -19.26
C GLU A 378 2.04 -25.35 -19.91
N ALA A 379 1.58 -24.63 -20.95
CA ALA A 379 0.39 -24.96 -21.73
C ALA A 379 0.57 -26.29 -22.50
N LEU A 380 1.73 -26.50 -23.12
CA LEU A 380 2.12 -27.75 -23.78
C LEU A 380 2.22 -28.93 -22.79
N LYS A 381 2.62 -28.67 -21.54
CA LYS A 381 2.62 -29.64 -20.42
C LYS A 381 1.23 -29.89 -19.82
N GLY A 382 0.24 -29.06 -20.14
CA GLY A 382 -1.15 -29.18 -19.67
C GLY A 382 -1.44 -28.59 -18.28
N THR A 383 -0.53 -27.79 -17.73
CA THR A 383 -0.55 -27.35 -16.32
C THR A 383 -0.80 -25.84 -16.14
N LEU A 384 -1.73 -25.27 -16.91
CA LEU A 384 -1.99 -23.83 -16.90
C LEU A 384 -2.84 -23.43 -15.66
N THR A 385 -2.19 -22.88 -14.62
CA THR A 385 -2.83 -22.55 -13.33
C THR A 385 -3.52 -21.17 -13.34
N ASN A 386 -4.56 -20.98 -12.50
CA ASN A 386 -5.26 -19.68 -12.38
C ASN A 386 -4.31 -18.53 -12.03
N GLN A 387 -3.32 -18.77 -11.16
CA GLN A 387 -2.30 -17.79 -10.80
C GLN A 387 -1.53 -17.29 -12.04
N LYS A 388 -1.10 -18.19 -12.92
CA LYS A 388 -0.38 -17.83 -14.14
C LYS A 388 -1.24 -17.10 -15.17
N ILE A 389 -2.54 -17.42 -15.24
CA ILE A 389 -3.52 -16.66 -16.05
C ILE A 389 -3.61 -15.22 -15.54
N ALA A 390 -3.67 -15.01 -14.22
CA ALA A 390 -3.72 -13.68 -13.62
C ALA A 390 -2.39 -12.91 -13.78
N ASP A 391 -1.25 -13.57 -13.55
CA ASP A 391 0.08 -12.98 -13.75
C ASP A 391 0.31 -12.51 -15.20
N PHE A 392 -0.29 -13.21 -16.18
CA PHE A 392 -0.18 -12.85 -17.59
C PHE A 392 -1.16 -11.75 -18.04
N ASN A 393 -2.41 -11.74 -17.57
CA ASN A 393 -3.30 -10.60 -17.87
C ASN A 393 -2.73 -9.29 -17.30
N ASN A 394 -2.12 -9.35 -16.12
CA ASN A 394 -1.31 -8.26 -15.57
C ASN A 394 -0.14 -7.87 -16.50
N LEU A 395 0.41 -8.78 -17.33
CA LEU A 395 1.53 -8.50 -18.22
C LEU A 395 1.13 -7.65 -19.42
N ALA A 396 0.00 -7.97 -20.05
CA ALA A 396 -0.52 -7.26 -21.22
C ALA A 396 -0.67 -5.74 -20.99
N TYR A 397 -0.88 -5.32 -19.74
CA TYR A 397 -1.00 -3.91 -19.34
C TYR A 397 0.13 -3.39 -18.44
N LYS A 398 1.06 -4.24 -17.95
CA LYS A 398 2.18 -3.83 -17.07
C LYS A 398 3.17 -2.88 -17.72
N ASN A 399 3.19 -2.79 -19.05
CA ASN A 399 4.04 -1.84 -19.77
C ASN A 399 3.65 -0.37 -19.51
N ILE A 400 2.44 -0.10 -19.01
CA ILE A 400 2.05 1.24 -18.54
C ILE A 400 2.51 1.47 -17.08
N THR A 401 2.42 0.43 -16.23
CA THR A 401 2.39 0.57 -14.76
C THR A 401 3.75 0.67 -14.07
N LYS A 402 4.85 0.26 -14.70
CA LYS A 402 6.19 0.37 -14.09
C LYS A 402 6.73 1.81 -13.95
N GLN A 403 6.01 2.84 -14.43
CA GLN A 403 6.51 4.22 -14.50
C GLN A 403 7.02 4.81 -13.17
N ARG A 404 6.35 4.68 -12.01
CA ARG A 404 6.70 5.53 -10.84
C ARG A 404 8.07 5.27 -10.18
N LEU A 405 8.84 4.27 -10.63
CA LEU A 405 10.30 4.13 -10.42
C LEU A 405 11.08 3.91 -11.72
N LYS A 406 10.51 3.20 -12.73
CA LYS A 406 11.15 3.04 -14.04
C LYS A 406 11.33 4.39 -14.72
N LYS A 407 10.32 5.26 -14.78
CA LYS A 407 10.44 6.65 -15.28
C LYS A 407 11.50 7.47 -14.54
N LYS A 408 11.70 7.30 -13.22
CA LYS A 408 12.81 7.96 -12.50
C LYS A 408 14.19 7.43 -12.91
N LEU A 409 14.28 6.16 -13.32
CA LEU A 409 15.47 5.53 -13.88
C LEU A 409 15.65 5.93 -15.35
N ASP A 410 14.60 5.85 -16.17
CA ASP A 410 14.54 6.26 -17.57
C ASP A 410 14.87 7.75 -17.72
N ASP A 411 14.24 8.66 -16.96
CA ASP A 411 14.56 10.10 -16.93
C ASP A 411 16.01 10.36 -16.49
N ARG A 412 16.58 9.49 -15.64
CA ARG A 412 17.98 9.57 -15.20
C ARG A 412 18.92 9.06 -16.30
N ALA A 413 18.60 7.94 -16.93
CA ALA A 413 19.32 7.37 -18.05
C ALA A 413 19.30 8.31 -19.27
N ILE A 414 18.13 8.88 -19.60
CA ILE A 414 17.92 9.90 -20.62
C ILE A 414 18.86 11.08 -20.41
N ARG A 415 18.87 11.67 -19.20
CA ARG A 415 19.75 12.80 -18.84
C ARG A 415 21.23 12.43 -18.77
N ASN A 416 21.56 11.16 -18.55
CA ASN A 416 22.94 10.71 -18.45
C ASN A 416 23.56 10.30 -19.79
N VAL A 417 22.83 10.21 -20.91
CA VAL A 417 23.42 9.82 -22.21
C VAL A 417 24.56 10.75 -22.61
N GLU A 418 24.29 12.06 -22.70
CA GLU A 418 25.29 13.08 -23.03
C GLU A 418 26.48 13.04 -22.06
N LYS A 419 26.19 12.81 -20.78
CA LYS A 419 27.18 12.70 -19.71
C LYS A 419 28.07 11.45 -19.83
N MET A 420 27.56 10.34 -20.37
CA MET A 420 28.36 9.13 -20.63
C MET A 420 29.18 9.28 -21.92
N GLU A 421 28.67 9.96 -22.94
CA GLU A 421 29.48 10.34 -24.11
C GLU A 421 30.61 11.31 -23.74
N GLU A 422 30.35 12.27 -22.85
CA GLU A 422 31.40 13.11 -22.26
C GLU A 422 32.43 12.31 -21.47
N VAL A 423 32.01 11.26 -20.75
CA VAL A 423 32.90 10.39 -19.97
C VAL A 423 33.87 9.65 -20.89
N GLU A 424 33.38 9.01 -21.95
CA GLU A 424 34.26 8.31 -22.90
C GLU A 424 35.20 9.30 -23.64
N LYS A 425 34.70 10.45 -24.11
CA LYS A 425 35.55 11.51 -24.69
C LYS A 425 36.64 12.00 -23.74
N LYS A 426 36.31 12.20 -22.45
CA LYS A 426 37.28 12.60 -21.41
C LYS A 426 38.32 11.50 -21.17
N ILE A 427 37.95 10.23 -21.28
CA ILE A 427 38.87 9.10 -21.13
C ILE A 427 39.82 9.04 -22.34
N GLU A 428 39.32 9.14 -23.58
CA GLU A 428 40.16 9.25 -24.80
C GLU A 428 41.17 10.42 -24.69
N GLU A 429 40.69 11.58 -24.23
CA GLU A 429 41.52 12.75 -23.95
C GLU A 429 42.55 12.57 -22.84
N ILE A 430 42.31 11.70 -21.86
CA ILE A 430 43.24 11.41 -20.76
C ILE A 430 44.29 10.41 -21.24
N VAL A 431 43.86 9.30 -21.86
CA VAL A 431 44.73 8.25 -22.41
C VAL A 431 45.73 8.85 -23.40
N SER A 432 45.28 9.74 -24.30
CA SER A 432 46.16 10.42 -25.27
C SER A 432 47.22 11.35 -24.66
N LYS A 433 47.11 11.71 -23.37
CA LYS A 433 48.05 12.58 -22.65
C LYS A 433 48.99 11.81 -21.71
N ILE A 434 48.81 10.50 -21.53
CA ILE A 434 49.63 9.68 -20.65
C ILE A 434 50.80 9.08 -21.45
N ASP A 435 52.04 9.35 -21.02
CA ASP A 435 53.18 8.55 -21.46
C ASP A 435 53.17 7.22 -20.70
N PHE A 436 52.73 6.18 -21.39
CA PHE A 436 52.67 4.82 -20.87
C PHE A 436 54.04 4.16 -20.77
N VAL A 437 55.01 4.53 -21.63
CA VAL A 437 56.36 3.97 -21.59
C VAL A 437 57.10 4.52 -20.38
N GLU A 438 56.97 5.82 -20.10
CA GLU A 438 57.50 6.42 -18.87
C GLU A 438 56.86 5.78 -17.62
N LEU A 439 55.53 5.59 -17.61
CA LEU A 439 54.82 5.00 -16.48
C LEU A 439 55.24 3.55 -16.21
N GLU A 440 55.38 2.74 -17.26
CA GLU A 440 55.78 1.33 -17.18
C GLU A 440 57.23 1.17 -16.66
N ASN A 441 58.13 2.11 -16.99
CA ASN A 441 59.49 2.15 -16.45
C ASN A 441 59.60 2.70 -15.01
N GLN A 442 58.59 3.43 -14.52
CA GLN A 442 58.54 4.01 -13.17
C GLN A 442 57.88 3.08 -12.15
N GLU A 443 57.11 2.09 -12.61
CA GLU A 443 56.32 1.21 -11.77
C GLU A 443 57.13 0.00 -11.26
N SER A 444 56.76 -0.53 -10.09
CA SER A 444 57.39 -1.74 -9.55
C SER A 444 56.78 -3.01 -10.14
N GLU A 445 57.62 -4.03 -10.37
CA GLU A 445 57.19 -5.37 -10.81
C GLU A 445 56.11 -5.96 -9.88
N ASP A 446 56.26 -5.76 -8.56
CA ASP A 446 55.28 -6.20 -7.55
C ASP A 446 53.90 -5.53 -7.72
N ASN A 447 53.85 -4.25 -8.10
CA ASN A 447 52.59 -3.58 -8.42
C ASN A 447 51.99 -4.08 -9.74
N LEU A 448 52.80 -4.28 -10.79
CA LEU A 448 52.33 -4.81 -12.08
C LEU A 448 51.72 -6.22 -11.93
N GLN A 449 52.36 -7.06 -11.11
CA GLN A 449 51.89 -8.41 -10.78
C GLN A 449 50.73 -8.42 -9.76
N THR A 450 50.66 -7.45 -8.84
CA THR A 450 49.55 -7.33 -7.89
C THR A 450 48.26 -6.88 -8.57
N TYR A 451 48.34 -5.94 -9.52
CA TYR A 451 47.20 -5.37 -10.21
C TYR A 451 47.09 -5.93 -11.64
N THR A 452 46.89 -7.24 -11.77
CA THR A 452 46.66 -7.93 -13.04
C THR A 452 45.20 -8.34 -13.22
N CYS A 453 44.65 -8.21 -14.43
CA CYS A 453 43.32 -8.69 -14.76
C CYS A 453 43.30 -10.21 -14.86
N THR A 454 42.44 -10.87 -14.08
CA THR A 454 42.33 -12.34 -14.08
C THR A 454 41.87 -12.92 -15.43
N ILE A 455 41.16 -12.15 -16.26
CA ILE A 455 40.56 -12.61 -17.52
C ILE A 455 41.47 -12.37 -18.71
N SER A 456 41.91 -11.12 -18.91
CA SER A 456 42.74 -10.75 -20.06
C SER A 456 44.24 -10.92 -19.81
N THR A 457 44.65 -11.15 -18.56
CA THR A 457 46.05 -11.20 -18.08
C THR A 457 46.82 -9.89 -18.17
N ASP A 458 46.18 -8.81 -18.62
CA ASP A 458 46.76 -7.46 -18.68
C ASP A 458 47.05 -6.90 -17.28
N ASN A 459 48.21 -6.27 -17.12
CA ASN A 459 48.50 -5.45 -15.94
C ASN A 459 47.71 -4.13 -15.97
N TYR A 460 47.65 -3.41 -14.86
CA TYR A 460 46.82 -2.20 -14.77
C TYR A 460 47.22 -1.09 -15.75
N ILE A 461 48.49 -0.99 -16.18
CA ILE A 461 48.95 -0.01 -17.18
C ILE A 461 48.45 -0.41 -18.57
N GLU A 462 48.49 -1.69 -18.92
CA GLU A 462 47.91 -2.22 -20.16
C GLU A 462 46.41 -1.97 -20.22
N VAL A 463 45.69 -2.23 -19.12
CA VAL A 463 44.26 -1.90 -18.99
C VAL A 463 43.99 -0.39 -19.19
N MET A 464 44.89 0.49 -18.72
CA MET A 464 44.77 1.92 -18.97
C MET A 464 45.05 2.32 -20.42
N LYS A 465 45.88 1.59 -21.18
CA LYS A 465 46.12 1.84 -22.62
C LYS A 465 44.82 1.67 -23.42
N GLU A 466 43.90 0.82 -22.97
CA GLU A 466 42.55 0.64 -23.54
C GLU A 466 41.51 1.66 -23.02
N GLY A 467 41.87 2.57 -22.11
CA GLY A 467 40.94 3.49 -21.47
C GLY A 467 40.06 2.84 -20.37
N GLU A 468 40.39 1.63 -19.96
CA GLU A 468 39.68 0.90 -18.89
C GLU A 468 40.42 1.04 -17.54
N CYS A 469 39.84 0.50 -16.46
CA CYS A 469 40.44 0.56 -15.13
C CYS A 469 40.39 -0.79 -14.40
N MET A 470 41.45 -1.08 -13.64
CA MET A 470 41.48 -2.21 -12.70
C MET A 470 40.44 -2.05 -11.58
N CYS A 471 39.70 -3.14 -11.32
CA CYS A 471 38.58 -3.18 -10.38
C CYS A 471 38.66 -4.40 -9.45
N LEU A 472 38.21 -4.20 -8.21
CA LEU A 472 37.95 -5.25 -7.23
C LEU A 472 36.57 -5.87 -7.49
N THR A 473 36.47 -7.20 -7.53
CA THR A 473 35.19 -7.88 -7.80
C THR A 473 34.36 -8.09 -6.52
N LEU A 474 33.03 -8.09 -6.67
CA LEU A 474 32.05 -8.12 -5.58
C LEU A 474 30.94 -9.14 -5.85
N ASP A 475 30.37 -9.68 -4.77
CA ASP A 475 29.01 -10.24 -4.78
C ASP A 475 28.05 -9.29 -4.06
N VAL A 476 27.04 -8.80 -4.78
CA VAL A 476 26.05 -7.82 -4.31
C VAL A 476 24.62 -8.36 -4.42
N GLY A 477 23.81 -8.08 -3.39
CA GLY A 477 22.36 -8.17 -3.42
C GLY A 477 21.75 -6.76 -3.46
N ARG A 478 20.67 -6.58 -4.21
CA ARG A 478 19.98 -5.29 -4.35
C ARG A 478 18.47 -5.47 -4.31
N SER A 479 17.76 -4.47 -3.82
CA SER A 479 16.30 -4.37 -3.87
C SER A 479 15.91 -3.16 -4.73
N GLU A 480 14.68 -3.07 -5.21
CA GLU A 480 14.24 -1.94 -6.06
C GLU A 480 14.41 -0.58 -5.35
N ALA A 481 14.34 -0.55 -4.02
CA ALA A 481 14.62 0.62 -3.20
C ALA A 481 16.04 1.19 -3.44
N ALA A 482 17.01 0.37 -3.88
CA ALA A 482 18.37 0.80 -4.20
C ALA A 482 18.43 1.83 -5.34
N ILE A 483 17.44 1.85 -6.25
CA ILE A 483 17.33 2.83 -7.34
C ILE A 483 17.15 4.26 -6.78
N ALA A 484 16.43 4.39 -5.66
CA ALA A 484 16.18 5.64 -4.96
C ALA A 484 17.23 5.94 -3.89
N ASP A 485 17.57 4.94 -3.07
CA ASP A 485 18.55 5.02 -1.98
C ASP A 485 19.63 3.93 -2.13
N PRO A 486 20.83 4.28 -2.66
CA PRO A 486 21.94 3.34 -2.83
C PRO A 486 22.41 2.66 -1.53
N SER A 487 22.02 3.17 -0.35
CA SER A 487 22.37 2.57 0.94
C SER A 487 21.66 1.24 1.22
N GLN A 488 20.64 0.88 0.42
CA GLN A 488 19.92 -0.39 0.48
C GLN A 488 20.61 -1.57 -0.24
N ILE A 489 21.79 -1.35 -0.84
CA ILE A 489 22.60 -2.43 -1.42
C ILE A 489 23.26 -3.26 -0.30
N SER A 490 23.21 -4.58 -0.47
CA SER A 490 23.86 -5.56 0.41
C SER A 490 25.15 -6.06 -0.24
N ILE A 491 26.31 -5.70 0.32
CA ILE A 491 27.60 -6.25 -0.12
C ILE A 491 27.79 -7.62 0.57
N LYS A 492 27.42 -8.70 -0.12
CA LYS A 492 27.48 -10.06 0.44
C LYS A 492 28.92 -10.47 0.70
N LYS A 493 29.77 -10.31 -0.32
CA LYS A 493 31.18 -10.72 -0.29
C LYS A 493 32.06 -9.77 -1.11
N ILE A 494 33.28 -9.57 -0.62
CA ILE A 494 34.39 -8.98 -1.38
C ILE A 494 35.25 -10.15 -1.84
N ASN A 495 35.50 -10.24 -3.14
CA ASN A 495 36.15 -11.38 -3.77
C ASN A 495 37.65 -11.15 -3.90
N GLN A 496 38.42 -12.21 -4.13
CA GLN A 496 39.88 -12.12 -4.29
C GLN A 496 40.29 -11.74 -5.71
N THR A 497 39.45 -12.10 -6.68
CA THR A 497 39.64 -11.86 -8.11
C THR A 497 39.65 -10.35 -8.45
N LEU A 498 40.68 -9.89 -9.16
CA LEU A 498 40.73 -8.56 -9.81
C LEU A 498 40.41 -8.67 -11.31
N MET A 499 39.71 -7.67 -11.85
CA MET A 499 39.31 -7.61 -13.26
C MET A 499 39.38 -6.17 -13.80
N SER A 500 39.67 -6.00 -15.09
CA SER A 500 39.41 -4.73 -15.77
C SER A 500 37.91 -4.48 -15.94
N SER A 501 37.52 -3.21 -15.97
CA SER A 501 36.12 -2.79 -16.22
C SER A 501 35.60 -3.30 -17.57
N GLY A 502 36.43 -3.26 -18.62
CA GLY A 502 36.11 -3.81 -19.94
C GLY A 502 35.84 -5.32 -19.90
N ALA A 503 36.72 -6.11 -19.27
CA ALA A 503 36.52 -7.55 -19.12
C ALA A 503 35.24 -7.90 -18.34
N PHE A 504 34.87 -7.08 -17.35
CA PHE A 504 33.62 -7.24 -16.61
C PHE A 504 32.39 -6.99 -17.49
N LEU A 505 32.34 -5.87 -18.22
CA LEU A 505 31.21 -5.52 -19.07
C LEU A 505 31.05 -6.51 -20.25
N ASN A 506 32.15 -7.01 -20.79
CA ASN A 506 32.15 -8.10 -21.77
C ASN A 506 31.60 -9.41 -21.17
N SER A 507 31.99 -9.74 -19.93
CA SER A 507 31.46 -10.91 -19.20
C SER A 507 29.96 -10.80 -18.90
N VAL A 508 29.47 -9.60 -18.54
CA VAL A 508 28.02 -9.31 -18.40
C VAL A 508 27.30 -9.61 -19.71
N THR A 509 27.80 -9.07 -20.82
CA THR A 509 27.18 -9.22 -22.14
C THR A 509 27.13 -10.68 -22.56
N PHE A 510 28.23 -11.43 -22.37
CA PHE A 510 28.28 -12.86 -22.66
C PHE A 510 27.28 -13.66 -21.80
N ALA A 511 27.30 -13.46 -20.48
CA ALA A 511 26.45 -14.21 -19.55
C ALA A 511 24.94 -13.95 -19.75
N LEU A 512 24.56 -12.74 -20.20
CA LEU A 512 23.18 -12.40 -20.58
C LEU A 512 22.71 -13.04 -21.89
N ASN A 513 23.64 -13.39 -22.80
CA ASN A 513 23.32 -14.08 -24.05
C ASN A 513 23.24 -15.60 -23.89
N ASP A 514 23.95 -16.17 -22.91
CA ASP A 514 24.12 -17.63 -22.72
C ASP A 514 23.07 -18.26 -21.79
N LYS A 515 22.46 -17.50 -20.87
CA LYS A 515 21.54 -18.04 -19.84
C LYS A 515 20.07 -17.69 -20.11
N SER A 516 19.19 -18.67 -19.89
CA SER A 516 17.73 -18.53 -20.03
C SER A 516 17.04 -17.64 -18.98
N SER A 517 17.69 -17.35 -17.85
CA SER A 517 17.21 -16.38 -16.85
C SER A 517 18.26 -15.31 -16.58
N VAL A 518 17.86 -14.06 -16.83
CA VAL A 518 18.64 -12.83 -16.63
C VAL A 518 18.96 -12.61 -15.14
N GLU A 519 18.05 -12.98 -14.24
CA GLU A 519 18.24 -12.92 -12.79
C GLU A 519 19.33 -13.87 -12.31
N SER A 520 19.55 -15.01 -12.98
CA SER A 520 20.64 -15.95 -12.68
C SER A 520 22.03 -15.41 -13.04
N VAL A 521 22.10 -14.32 -13.81
CA VAL A 521 23.33 -13.60 -14.16
C VAL A 521 23.67 -12.58 -13.09
N HIS A 522 22.81 -11.59 -12.85
CA HIS A 522 23.12 -10.42 -12.02
C HIS A 522 22.27 -10.26 -10.74
N GLY A 523 21.35 -11.18 -10.45
CA GLY A 523 20.55 -11.24 -9.21
C GLY A 523 19.24 -10.46 -9.19
N GLY A 524 18.90 -9.77 -10.29
CA GLY A 524 17.72 -8.90 -10.37
C GLY A 524 17.65 -7.87 -9.23
N PHE A 525 16.43 -7.58 -8.78
CA PHE A 525 16.13 -6.78 -7.58
C PHE A 525 15.56 -7.63 -6.42
N GLN A 526 15.83 -8.95 -6.43
CA GLN A 526 15.38 -9.83 -5.36
C GLN A 526 16.40 -9.88 -4.23
N LYS A 527 15.90 -9.79 -3.00
CA LYS A 527 16.73 -9.82 -1.79
C LYS A 527 17.16 -11.26 -1.50
N GLU A 528 18.43 -11.54 -1.74
CA GLU A 528 19.19 -12.68 -1.21
C GLU A 528 18.78 -14.10 -1.67
N SER A 529 17.63 -14.28 -2.34
CA SER A 529 17.09 -15.59 -2.77
C SER A 529 17.80 -16.27 -3.95
N ILE A 530 18.45 -15.51 -4.84
CA ILE A 530 19.03 -16.05 -6.10
C ILE A 530 20.57 -16.12 -6.00
N SER A 531 21.12 -17.32 -6.25
CA SER A 531 22.56 -17.55 -6.45
C SER A 531 23.00 -17.08 -7.85
N ALA A 532 23.04 -15.77 -8.06
CA ALA A 532 23.48 -15.16 -9.30
C ALA A 532 25.01 -15.18 -9.47
N SER A 533 25.46 -15.25 -10.72
CA SER A 533 26.88 -15.16 -11.10
C SER A 533 26.99 -14.78 -12.56
N ILE A 534 27.62 -13.63 -12.83
CA ILE A 534 28.08 -13.23 -14.18
C ILE A 534 29.25 -14.12 -14.56
N PHE A 535 30.20 -14.22 -13.65
CA PHE A 535 31.40 -15.04 -13.77
C PHE A 535 31.72 -15.72 -12.42
N LYS A 536 32.53 -16.77 -12.45
CA LYS A 536 33.08 -17.42 -11.25
C LYS A 536 34.56 -17.12 -11.14
N GLY A 537 34.94 -16.31 -10.15
CA GLY A 537 36.33 -15.95 -9.88
C GLY A 537 37.19 -17.14 -9.45
N LEU A 538 38.49 -16.89 -9.26
CA LEU A 538 39.51 -17.93 -9.00
C LEU A 538 39.14 -18.89 -7.87
N ALA A 539 38.58 -18.36 -6.77
CA ALA A 539 38.12 -19.14 -5.62
C ALA A 539 36.73 -19.80 -5.81
N ARG A 540 36.26 -19.98 -7.05
CA ARG A 540 34.87 -20.35 -7.44
C ARG A 540 33.81 -19.39 -6.88
N GLU A 541 34.21 -18.15 -6.65
CA GLU A 541 33.41 -17.10 -6.03
C GLU A 541 32.46 -16.43 -7.04
N ASN A 542 31.22 -16.18 -6.63
CA ASN A 542 30.24 -15.51 -7.49
C ASN A 542 30.63 -14.04 -7.67
N ILE A 543 30.73 -13.59 -8.92
CA ILE A 543 30.93 -12.18 -9.26
C ILE A 543 29.63 -11.64 -9.85
N THR A 544 29.07 -10.61 -9.22
CA THR A 544 27.83 -9.93 -9.63
C THR A 544 28.00 -8.40 -9.73
N GLY A 545 29.18 -7.88 -9.37
CA GLY A 545 29.56 -6.47 -9.45
C GLY A 545 31.07 -6.24 -9.37
N ILE A 546 31.49 -4.98 -9.58
CA ILE A 546 32.88 -4.51 -9.46
C ILE A 546 32.94 -3.12 -8.83
N LEU A 547 34.08 -2.80 -8.20
CA LEU A 547 34.45 -1.49 -7.68
C LEU A 547 35.82 -1.08 -8.29
N PRO A 548 35.89 -0.01 -9.09
CA PRO A 548 37.17 0.57 -9.53
C PRO A 548 38.03 0.98 -8.33
N LEU A 549 39.31 0.66 -8.39
CA LEU A 549 40.28 1.00 -7.34
C LEU A 549 40.95 2.35 -7.61
N TYR A 550 41.48 2.97 -6.56
CA TYR A 550 42.59 3.91 -6.66
C TYR A 550 43.90 3.13 -6.56
N ILE A 551 44.76 3.23 -7.57
CA ILE A 551 46.14 2.69 -7.55
C ILE A 551 47.14 3.86 -7.45
N ASN A 552 47.06 4.80 -8.38
CA ASN A 552 47.81 6.06 -8.39
C ASN A 552 47.03 7.14 -9.14
N GLU A 553 47.48 8.40 -9.12
CA GLU A 553 46.77 9.52 -9.75
C GLU A 553 46.59 9.36 -11.28
N LYS A 554 47.55 8.76 -12.00
CA LYS A 554 47.44 8.49 -13.45
C LYS A 554 46.31 7.49 -13.71
N HIS A 555 46.27 6.36 -13.00
CA HIS A 555 45.19 5.35 -13.06
C HIS A 555 43.83 5.91 -12.63
N TRP A 556 43.82 6.66 -11.52
CA TRP A 556 42.60 7.22 -10.96
C TRP A 556 41.95 8.27 -11.89
N SER A 557 42.74 8.97 -12.71
CA SER A 557 42.21 9.90 -13.70
C SER A 557 41.23 9.23 -14.69
N ILE A 558 41.46 7.95 -15.03
CA ILE A 558 40.55 7.11 -15.83
C ILE A 558 39.47 6.48 -14.94
N ALA A 559 39.87 5.87 -13.82
CA ALA A 559 38.95 5.13 -12.95
C ALA A 559 37.81 6.00 -12.38
N ARG A 560 38.08 7.27 -12.08
CA ARG A 560 37.09 8.28 -11.64
C ARG A 560 36.02 8.60 -12.69
N GLU A 561 36.33 8.39 -13.97
CA GLU A 561 35.37 8.57 -15.06
C GLU A 561 34.59 7.27 -15.28
N LYS A 562 35.26 6.11 -15.39
CA LYS A 562 34.63 4.77 -15.54
C LYS A 562 33.77 4.34 -14.33
N ILE A 563 34.05 4.80 -13.10
CA ILE A 563 33.23 4.48 -11.92
C ILE A 563 31.77 4.96 -12.03
N LYS A 564 31.49 5.98 -12.87
CA LYS A 564 30.13 6.52 -13.06
C LYS A 564 29.19 5.48 -13.68
N PRO A 565 29.44 4.94 -14.91
CA PRO A 565 28.60 3.89 -15.47
C PRO A 565 28.64 2.59 -14.65
N ILE A 566 29.77 2.25 -14.05
CA ILE A 566 29.89 1.06 -13.20
C ILE A 566 28.98 1.14 -11.98
N MET A 567 28.93 2.28 -11.27
CA MET A 567 28.00 2.48 -10.15
C MET A 567 26.54 2.52 -10.59
N GLY A 568 26.25 3.06 -11.79
CA GLY A 568 24.94 2.95 -12.42
C GLY A 568 24.49 1.49 -12.52
N TYR A 569 25.30 0.65 -13.16
CA TYR A 569 25.01 -0.79 -13.32
C TYR A 569 24.97 -1.55 -11.99
N LEU A 570 25.90 -1.25 -11.06
CA LEU A 570 25.99 -1.91 -9.75
C LEU A 570 24.74 -1.66 -8.88
N VAL A 571 24.08 -0.52 -9.05
CA VAL A 571 22.88 -0.14 -8.28
C VAL A 571 21.60 -0.47 -9.02
N THR A 572 21.54 -0.19 -10.32
CA THR A 572 20.28 -0.15 -11.10
C THR A 572 20.20 -1.18 -12.23
N LEU A 573 21.28 -1.94 -12.47
CA LEU A 573 21.44 -2.85 -13.63
C LEU A 573 21.50 -2.14 -15.00
N ASP A 574 21.51 -0.81 -15.01
CA ASP A 574 21.72 0.03 -16.19
C ASP A 574 22.94 0.93 -16.00
N ILE A 575 23.88 0.90 -16.94
CA ILE A 575 25.07 1.78 -16.96
C ILE A 575 24.68 3.27 -16.99
N PHE A 576 23.53 3.62 -17.57
CA PHE A 576 23.03 5.00 -17.61
C PHE A 576 22.27 5.39 -16.32
N GLY A 577 21.94 4.44 -15.43
CA GLY A 577 21.25 4.68 -14.16
C GLY A 577 22.08 5.39 -13.07
N TYR A 578 23.22 5.95 -13.44
CA TYR A 578 24.17 6.64 -12.56
C TYR A 578 23.56 7.83 -11.80
N ALA A 579 23.79 7.90 -10.49
CA ALA A 579 23.49 9.05 -9.65
C ALA A 579 24.68 9.34 -8.73
N TYR A 580 24.94 10.63 -8.45
CA TYR A 580 26.08 11.02 -7.60
C TYR A 580 26.04 10.36 -6.21
N SER A 581 24.83 10.17 -5.66
CA SER A 581 24.60 9.47 -4.40
C SER A 581 25.16 8.04 -4.36
N GLN A 582 25.35 7.38 -5.50
CA GLN A 582 25.93 6.04 -5.56
C GLN A 582 27.43 6.05 -5.23
N ILE A 583 28.19 7.01 -5.79
CA ILE A 583 29.63 7.17 -5.50
C ILE A 583 29.86 7.63 -4.05
N SER A 584 28.99 8.50 -3.52
CA SER A 584 29.10 8.92 -2.11
C SER A 584 28.70 7.85 -1.09
N THR A 585 28.21 6.68 -1.52
CA THR A 585 27.62 5.68 -0.60
C THR A 585 28.17 4.28 -0.81
N VAL A 586 28.16 3.74 -2.02
CA VAL A 586 28.48 2.32 -2.26
C VAL A 586 29.95 1.95 -1.93
N PRO A 587 30.97 2.75 -2.29
CA PRO A 587 32.36 2.48 -1.89
C PRO A 587 32.53 2.38 -0.36
N TYR A 588 31.81 3.22 0.40
CA TYR A 588 31.83 3.21 1.87
C TYR A 588 31.06 2.03 2.48
N LEU A 589 30.04 1.49 1.79
CA LEU A 589 29.44 0.18 2.14
C LEU A 589 30.45 -0.96 1.94
N VAL A 590 31.22 -0.92 0.85
CA VAL A 590 32.27 -1.91 0.59
C VAL A 590 33.38 -1.80 1.63
N LEU A 591 33.80 -0.59 2.03
CA LEU A 591 34.74 -0.38 3.14
C LEU A 591 34.19 -0.99 4.44
N SER A 592 32.94 -0.70 4.79
CA SER A 592 32.30 -1.26 5.98
C SER A 592 32.22 -2.79 5.94
N ARG A 593 32.07 -3.41 4.76
CA ARG A 593 32.07 -4.87 4.60
C ARG A 593 33.47 -5.46 4.78
N ALA A 594 34.51 -4.76 4.29
CA ALA A 594 35.91 -5.15 4.47
C ALA A 594 36.33 -5.11 5.95
N LEU A 595 35.94 -4.08 6.69
CA LEU A 595 36.19 -3.99 8.14
C LEU A 595 35.39 -5.04 8.96
N GLY A 596 34.41 -5.71 8.34
CA GLY A 596 33.77 -6.90 8.89
C GLY A 596 34.70 -8.12 8.98
N ASP A 597 35.77 -8.19 8.20
CA ASP A 597 36.74 -9.28 8.23
C ASP A 597 38.10 -8.89 7.63
N THR A 598 39.08 -8.68 8.51
CA THR A 598 40.48 -8.35 8.19
C THR A 598 41.44 -9.39 8.76
N SER A 599 40.97 -10.64 8.88
CA SER A 599 41.68 -11.74 9.54
C SER A 599 43.04 -12.04 8.92
N SER A 600 43.13 -12.08 7.58
CA SER A 600 44.38 -12.33 6.84
C SER A 600 45.03 -11.03 6.36
N GLU A 601 46.33 -11.09 6.08
CA GLU A 601 47.08 -9.98 5.48
C GLU A 601 46.47 -9.52 4.17
N PHE A 602 46.05 -10.47 3.31
CA PHE A 602 45.36 -10.18 2.06
C PHE A 602 44.07 -9.38 2.29
N LYS A 603 43.22 -9.77 3.26
CA LYS A 603 41.98 -9.02 3.57
C LYS A 603 42.26 -7.62 4.11
N ARG A 604 43.30 -7.46 4.93
CA ARG A 604 43.77 -6.12 5.35
C ARG A 604 44.26 -5.28 4.18
N ARG A 605 45.01 -5.88 3.24
CA ARG A 605 45.46 -5.21 2.00
C ARG A 605 44.27 -4.79 1.12
N GLN A 606 43.23 -5.62 1.01
CA GLN A 606 41.98 -5.23 0.35
C GLN A 606 41.27 -4.07 1.08
N ALA A 607 41.15 -4.12 2.41
CA ALA A 607 40.56 -3.03 3.19
C ALA A 607 41.33 -1.70 3.01
N LYS A 608 42.66 -1.76 2.92
CA LYS A 608 43.53 -0.63 2.57
C LYS A 608 43.21 -0.06 1.18
N TRP A 609 43.19 -0.89 0.12
CA TRP A 609 42.85 -0.45 -1.23
C TRP A 609 41.47 0.24 -1.30
N ILE A 610 40.48 -0.30 -0.57
CA ILE A 610 39.14 0.27 -0.52
C ILE A 610 39.14 1.61 0.24
N LEU A 611 39.90 1.73 1.35
CA LEU A 611 40.05 3.00 2.07
C LEU A 611 40.75 4.06 1.21
N GLU A 612 41.84 3.71 0.52
CA GLU A 612 42.56 4.62 -0.38
C GLU A 612 41.67 5.09 -1.54
N THR A 613 40.82 4.20 -2.07
CA THR A 613 39.76 4.55 -3.03
C THR A 613 38.72 5.51 -2.43
N CYS A 614 38.29 5.28 -1.18
CA CYS A 614 37.37 6.15 -0.47
C CYS A 614 37.97 7.53 -0.15
N ASP A 615 39.26 7.60 0.19
CA ASP A 615 40.02 8.84 0.37
C ASP A 615 40.10 9.63 -0.95
N ALA A 616 40.38 8.97 -2.08
CA ALA A 616 40.43 9.62 -3.40
C ALA A 616 39.07 10.20 -3.83
N ILE A 617 37.99 9.45 -3.63
CA ILE A 617 36.61 9.91 -3.87
C ILE A 617 36.25 11.10 -2.98
N TYR A 618 36.62 11.05 -1.70
CA TYR A 618 36.33 12.11 -0.75
C TYR A 618 37.08 13.41 -1.09
N LYS A 619 38.40 13.33 -1.30
CA LYS A 619 39.28 14.48 -1.63
C LYS A 619 38.78 15.27 -2.84
N GLN A 620 38.35 14.55 -3.89
CA GLN A 620 37.99 15.14 -5.18
C GLN A 620 36.53 15.60 -5.27
N SER A 621 35.66 15.28 -4.30
CA SER A 621 34.28 15.76 -4.27
C SER A 621 34.09 16.93 -3.31
N SER A 622 34.03 18.15 -3.84
CA SER A 622 33.66 19.35 -3.07
C SER A 622 32.27 19.22 -2.44
N ALA A 623 31.30 18.65 -3.14
CA ALA A 623 29.94 18.43 -2.63
C ALA A 623 29.95 17.53 -1.38
N LEU A 624 30.62 16.37 -1.45
CA LEU A 624 30.67 15.43 -0.33
C LEU A 624 31.37 16.01 0.90
N ARG A 625 32.37 16.86 0.68
CA ARG A 625 33.11 17.55 1.76
C ARG A 625 32.25 18.61 2.45
N GLU A 626 31.55 19.45 1.67
CA GLU A 626 30.66 20.48 2.22
C GLU A 626 29.41 19.91 2.92
N ASP A 627 28.80 18.87 2.35
CA ASP A 627 27.65 18.18 2.97
C ASP A 627 28.06 17.59 4.34
N ASN A 628 29.21 16.92 4.38
CA ASN A 628 29.70 16.26 5.59
C ASN A 628 30.09 17.22 6.74
N LYS A 629 30.67 18.40 6.43
CA LYS A 629 31.02 19.42 7.45
C LYS A 629 29.83 19.78 8.34
N LYS A 630 28.64 19.91 7.76
CA LYS A 630 27.39 20.16 8.50
C LYS A 630 26.85 18.88 9.14
N LEU A 631 26.90 17.76 8.41
CA LEU A 631 26.35 16.47 8.85
C LEU A 631 26.96 16.01 10.19
N PHE A 632 28.29 16.04 10.34
CA PHE A 632 28.96 15.58 11.56
C PHE A 632 28.54 16.36 12.80
N LYS A 633 28.49 17.70 12.70
CA LYS A 633 28.07 18.58 13.80
C LYS A 633 26.61 18.36 14.16
N ASN A 634 25.72 18.36 13.16
CA ASN A 634 24.29 18.18 13.34
C ASN A 634 23.94 16.81 13.96
N TYR A 635 24.72 15.75 13.68
CA TYR A 635 24.52 14.40 14.24
C TYR A 635 24.61 14.39 15.78
N ILE A 636 25.56 15.14 16.33
CA ILE A 636 25.76 15.25 17.78
C ILE A 636 24.65 16.09 18.40
N GLU A 637 24.34 17.24 17.81
CA GLU A 637 23.46 18.27 18.38
C GLU A 637 22.04 17.82 18.71
N ASN A 638 21.40 17.01 17.86
CA ASN A 638 20.00 16.62 18.07
C ASN A 638 19.72 15.17 17.59
N PRO A 639 19.09 14.31 18.41
CA PRO A 639 18.67 12.96 18.00
C PRO A 639 17.77 12.89 16.76
N ALA A 640 17.00 13.93 16.44
CA ALA A 640 16.17 14.02 15.22
C ALA A 640 17.02 14.07 13.93
N ASN A 641 18.20 14.70 13.99
CA ASN A 641 19.17 14.78 12.88
C ASN A 641 19.83 13.43 12.57
N ARG A 642 19.61 12.40 13.40
CA ARG A 642 20.17 11.05 13.24
C ARG A 642 19.26 10.12 12.44
N THR A 643 18.09 10.57 11.99
CA THR A 643 17.13 9.76 11.22
C THR A 643 17.64 9.41 9.81
N ILE A 644 16.99 8.43 9.17
CA ILE A 644 17.36 7.94 7.81
C ILE A 644 17.28 9.05 6.76
N GLU A 645 16.41 10.05 6.95
CA GLU A 645 16.24 11.21 6.05
C GLU A 645 17.52 12.07 5.97
N HIS A 646 18.26 12.19 7.06
CA HIS A 646 19.51 12.96 7.12
C HIS A 646 20.77 12.09 6.98
N VAL A 647 20.75 10.90 7.56
CA VAL A 647 21.89 9.97 7.58
C VAL A 647 21.39 8.60 7.12
N PRO A 648 21.38 8.28 5.81
CA PRO A 648 20.81 7.01 5.33
C PRO A 648 21.47 5.76 5.96
N ASN A 649 22.78 5.81 6.23
CA ASN A 649 23.53 4.69 6.79
C ASN A 649 24.68 5.15 7.73
N ASN A 650 24.64 4.72 8.99
CA ASN A 650 25.63 5.07 10.02
C ASN A 650 27.06 4.57 9.72
N LEU A 651 27.21 3.47 8.97
CA LEU A 651 28.52 2.91 8.62
C LEU A 651 29.18 3.69 7.47
N VAL A 652 28.34 4.24 6.58
CA VAL A 652 28.79 5.19 5.53
C VAL A 652 29.22 6.51 6.16
N PHE A 653 28.45 7.01 7.14
CA PHE A 653 28.81 8.20 7.94
C PHE A 653 30.17 8.03 8.65
N LEU A 654 30.46 6.86 9.24
CA LEU A 654 31.77 6.56 9.84
C LEU A 654 32.90 6.50 8.79
N GLY A 655 32.64 5.93 7.61
CA GLY A 655 33.57 5.96 6.48
C GLY A 655 33.87 7.39 6.01
N HIS A 656 32.86 8.25 5.93
CA HIS A 656 33.03 9.68 5.62
C HIS A 656 33.83 10.40 6.70
N LEU A 657 33.56 10.14 7.98
CA LEU A 657 34.28 10.75 9.11
C LEU A 657 35.76 10.37 9.11
N LEU A 658 36.08 9.10 8.83
CA LEU A 658 37.46 8.62 8.71
C LEU A 658 38.20 9.30 7.55
N CYS A 659 37.60 9.37 6.37
CA CYS A 659 38.19 10.09 5.22
C CYS A 659 38.32 11.60 5.51
N ALA A 660 37.33 12.23 6.15
CA ALA A 660 37.36 13.65 6.52
C ALA A 660 38.52 13.98 7.47
N LEU A 661 38.75 13.13 8.47
CA LEU A 661 39.89 13.25 9.40
C LEU A 661 41.22 13.11 8.65
N ARG A 662 41.37 12.07 7.81
CA ARG A 662 42.57 11.81 7.01
C ARG A 662 42.85 12.89 5.96
N CYS A 663 41.83 13.62 5.53
CA CYS A 663 41.94 14.75 4.61
C CYS A 663 42.10 16.12 5.31
N GLY A 664 41.98 16.18 6.64
CA GLY A 664 42.07 17.42 7.41
C GLY A 664 40.85 18.34 7.32
N ASP A 665 39.69 17.84 6.85
CA ASP A 665 38.44 18.61 6.78
C ASP A 665 37.73 18.73 8.14
N VAL A 666 38.00 17.80 9.06
CA VAL A 666 37.62 17.88 10.48
C VAL A 666 38.88 17.85 11.33
N SER A 667 38.92 18.64 12.41
CA SER A 667 40.10 18.67 13.26
C SER A 667 40.18 17.40 14.13
N ALA A 668 41.41 16.94 14.40
CA ALA A 668 41.63 15.83 15.33
C ALA A 668 41.03 16.11 16.72
N GLN A 669 41.01 17.38 17.15
CA GLN A 669 40.42 17.81 18.42
C GLN A 669 38.89 17.66 18.43
N ASP A 670 38.21 18.02 17.33
CA ASP A 670 36.75 17.86 17.21
C ASP A 670 36.36 16.38 17.19
N VAL A 671 37.07 15.57 16.39
CA VAL A 671 36.81 14.12 16.34
C VAL A 671 37.07 13.48 17.71
N GLN A 672 38.20 13.77 18.35
CA GLN A 672 38.49 13.28 19.71
C GLN A 672 37.39 13.69 20.70
N ARG A 673 36.92 14.94 20.65
CA ARG A 673 35.81 15.42 21.49
C ARG A 673 34.50 14.69 21.21
N TRP A 674 34.19 14.37 19.95
CA TRP A 674 32.99 13.61 19.60
C TRP A 674 33.06 12.16 20.07
N LEU A 675 34.21 11.50 19.92
CA LEU A 675 34.43 10.12 20.37
C LEU A 675 34.44 9.99 21.90
N GLN A 676 34.98 10.99 22.62
CA GLN A 676 34.92 11.07 24.09
C GLN A 676 33.53 11.46 24.62
N GLY A 677 32.68 12.05 23.78
CA GLY A 677 31.27 12.28 24.05
C GLY A 677 30.39 11.14 23.54
N ASP A 678 29.11 11.44 23.30
CA ASP A 678 28.10 10.40 23.06
C ASP A 678 27.97 9.94 21.60
N LEU A 679 28.95 10.23 20.72
CA LEU A 679 28.88 9.82 19.31
C LEU A 679 28.73 8.30 19.17
N LEU A 680 29.55 7.53 19.90
CA LEU A 680 29.54 6.07 19.86
C LEU A 680 28.23 5.48 20.41
N LYS A 681 27.78 5.94 21.59
CA LYS A 681 26.48 5.57 22.17
C LYS A 681 25.34 5.87 21.17
N SER A 682 25.37 7.04 20.53
CA SER A 682 24.33 7.51 19.59
C SER A 682 24.31 6.70 18.30
N LEU A 683 25.47 6.38 17.72
CA LEU A 683 25.58 5.51 16.54
C LEU A 683 25.07 4.10 16.83
N ILE A 684 25.37 3.57 18.02
CA ILE A 684 24.93 2.24 18.46
C ILE A 684 23.41 2.22 18.69
N GLU A 685 22.85 3.20 19.43
CA GLU A 685 21.40 3.34 19.65
C GLU A 685 20.64 3.48 18.32
N GLU A 686 21.07 4.38 17.45
CA GLU A 686 20.42 4.59 16.14
C GLU A 686 20.52 3.35 15.25
N THR A 687 21.59 2.57 15.37
CA THR A 687 21.74 1.28 14.66
C THR A 687 20.79 0.21 15.20
N ILE A 688 20.58 0.14 16.51
CA ILE A 688 19.57 -0.73 17.14
C ILE A 688 18.16 -0.31 16.68
N ARG A 689 17.80 0.97 16.84
CA ARG A 689 16.51 1.57 16.47
C ARG A 689 16.10 1.22 15.03
N ARG A 690 17.00 1.42 14.05
CA ARG A 690 16.76 1.12 12.63
C ARG A 690 16.63 -0.37 12.31
N ARG A 691 17.14 -1.24 13.18
CA ARG A 691 17.12 -2.69 13.00
C ARG A 691 15.88 -3.34 13.60
N LEU A 692 15.35 -2.81 14.69
CA LEU A 692 14.11 -3.31 15.33
C LEU A 692 12.91 -3.29 14.37
N ASN A 693 12.82 -2.31 13.45
CA ASN A 693 11.82 -2.28 12.36
C ASN A 693 11.91 -3.45 11.35
N LYS A 694 12.92 -4.32 11.41
CA LYS A 694 13.19 -5.36 10.39
C LYS A 694 13.03 -6.79 10.92
N TRP A 695 12.67 -6.98 12.19
CA TRP A 695 12.56 -8.29 12.83
C TRP A 695 11.23 -8.47 13.55
N GLN A 696 10.28 -9.10 12.86
CA GLN A 696 8.92 -9.34 13.35
C GLN A 696 8.91 -10.11 14.68
N ASP A 697 9.73 -11.15 14.84
CA ASP A 697 9.90 -11.92 16.10
C ASP A 697 10.25 -11.05 17.32
N ILE A 698 10.95 -9.93 17.09
CA ILE A 698 11.35 -8.99 18.15
C ILE A 698 10.23 -7.98 18.41
N GLU A 699 9.51 -7.55 17.37
CA GLU A 699 8.32 -6.71 17.51
C GLU A 699 7.24 -7.42 18.34
N GLU A 700 6.87 -8.66 17.98
CA GLU A 700 5.93 -9.49 18.74
C GLU A 700 6.39 -9.75 20.19
N SER A 701 7.71 -9.82 20.44
CA SER A 701 8.26 -9.95 21.79
C SER A 701 8.20 -8.65 22.59
N MET A 702 8.25 -7.48 21.93
CA MET A 702 8.30 -6.16 22.57
C MET A 702 6.92 -5.51 22.75
N GLU A 703 5.89 -5.97 22.03
CA GLU A 703 4.51 -5.48 22.16
C GLU A 703 3.89 -5.76 23.53
N ASP A 704 4.26 -6.86 24.20
CA ASP A 704 3.81 -7.14 25.57
C ASP A 704 4.64 -6.36 26.61
N ILE A 705 4.42 -5.04 26.63
CA ILE A 705 5.08 -4.10 27.53
C ILE A 705 4.98 -4.54 29.01
N ALA A 706 3.90 -5.22 29.42
CA ALA A 706 3.78 -5.75 30.77
C ALA A 706 4.85 -6.82 31.08
N LYS A 707 5.07 -7.79 30.17
CA LYS A 707 6.12 -8.80 30.36
C LYS A 707 7.52 -8.18 30.23
N VAL A 708 7.72 -7.27 29.28
CA VAL A 708 8.99 -6.54 29.06
C VAL A 708 9.40 -5.76 30.32
N LEU A 709 8.46 -5.05 30.94
CA LEU A 709 8.70 -4.29 32.16
C LEU A 709 8.64 -5.15 33.44
N GLY A 710 8.12 -6.39 33.38
CA GLY A 710 7.94 -7.24 34.57
C GLY A 710 6.74 -6.87 35.45
N VAL A 711 5.74 -6.16 34.89
CA VAL A 711 4.52 -5.76 35.62
C VAL A 711 3.73 -6.98 36.05
N ASN A 712 3.71 -7.27 37.36
CA ASN A 712 2.84 -8.30 37.92
C ASN A 712 1.38 -7.82 37.88
N GLN A 713 0.67 -8.15 36.80
CA GLN A 713 -0.72 -7.73 36.58
C GLN A 713 -1.66 -8.15 37.73
N LYS A 714 -1.36 -9.21 38.49
CA LYS A 714 -2.17 -9.57 39.65
C LYS A 714 -2.12 -8.48 40.72
N VAL A 715 -0.90 -8.08 41.10
CA VAL A 715 -0.64 -7.12 42.19
C VAL A 715 -0.94 -5.68 41.76
N TYR A 716 -0.52 -5.28 40.55
CA TYR A 716 -0.63 -3.88 40.10
C TYR A 716 -1.96 -3.53 39.44
N ILE A 717 -2.70 -4.52 38.90
CA ILE A 717 -3.95 -4.29 38.17
C ILE A 717 -5.15 -5.00 38.80
N ASN A 718 -5.10 -6.32 38.98
CA ASN A 718 -6.29 -7.09 39.32
C ASN A 718 -6.71 -6.89 40.78
N GLU A 719 -5.79 -7.00 41.74
CA GLU A 719 -6.09 -6.81 43.17
C GLU A 719 -6.66 -5.42 43.48
N PRO A 720 -6.11 -4.29 42.96
CA PRO A 720 -6.74 -2.96 43.10
C PRO A 720 -8.11 -2.84 42.42
N VAL A 721 -8.33 -3.53 41.29
CA VAL A 721 -9.61 -3.52 40.56
C VAL A 721 -10.68 -4.32 41.30
N GLU A 722 -10.32 -5.45 41.91
CA GLU A 722 -11.20 -6.26 42.75
C GLU A 722 -11.59 -5.51 44.04
N GLU A 723 -10.64 -4.79 44.66
CA GLU A 723 -10.90 -3.91 45.81
C GLU A 723 -11.83 -2.74 45.43
N PHE A 724 -11.61 -2.14 44.25
CA PHE A 724 -12.51 -1.12 43.69
C PHE A 724 -13.91 -1.68 43.39
N GLU A 725 -14.04 -2.84 42.74
CA GLU A 725 -15.35 -3.43 42.43
C GLU A 725 -16.16 -3.72 43.70
N LYS A 726 -15.50 -4.26 44.74
CA LYS A 726 -16.14 -4.53 46.03
C LYS A 726 -16.64 -3.23 46.69
N SER A 727 -15.77 -2.23 46.83
CA SER A 727 -16.13 -0.95 47.46
C SER A 727 -17.21 -0.19 46.66
N TYR A 728 -17.14 -0.23 45.32
CA TYR A 728 -18.17 0.35 44.44
C TYR A 728 -19.52 -0.38 44.56
N THR A 729 -19.50 -1.71 44.72
CA THR A 729 -20.71 -2.51 44.98
C THR A 729 -21.33 -2.19 46.35
N GLU A 730 -20.52 -1.98 47.38
CA GLU A 730 -20.97 -1.61 48.72
C GLU A 730 -21.57 -0.19 48.73
N TYR A 731 -20.92 0.77 48.07
CA TYR A 731 -21.45 2.12 47.79
C TYR A 731 -22.82 2.08 47.11
N LEU A 732 -22.98 1.28 46.04
CA LEU A 732 -24.27 1.13 45.34
C LEU A 732 -25.35 0.44 46.20
N LYS A 733 -24.99 -0.51 47.06
CA LYS A 733 -25.94 -1.15 47.99
C LYS A 733 -26.47 -0.17 49.02
N ALA A 734 -25.60 0.69 49.57
CA ALA A 734 -26.01 1.75 50.51
C ALA A 734 -26.97 2.76 49.86
N LEU A 735 -26.78 3.07 48.58
CA LEU A 735 -27.71 3.92 47.80
C LEU A 735 -29.04 3.23 47.43
N ALA A 736 -29.10 1.89 47.47
CA ALA A 736 -30.27 1.13 47.03
C ALA A 736 -31.24 0.74 48.16
N SER A 737 -30.84 0.87 49.43
CA SER A 737 -31.61 0.39 50.59
C SER A 737 -32.81 1.27 51.03
N ASP A 738 -33.27 2.19 50.17
CA ASP A 738 -34.39 3.08 50.49
C ASP A 738 -35.74 2.48 50.05
N ASN A 739 -36.44 1.85 51.00
CA ASN A 739 -37.73 1.19 50.81
C ASN A 739 -38.88 2.15 50.42
N ASN A 740 -38.66 3.46 50.37
CA ASN A 740 -39.69 4.45 50.01
C ASN A 740 -40.05 4.55 48.51
N THR A 741 -39.29 3.92 47.60
CA THR A 741 -39.38 4.25 46.16
C THR A 741 -40.75 4.04 45.49
N ASN A 742 -41.58 3.07 45.87
CA ASN A 742 -42.93 2.90 45.28
C ASN A 742 -43.94 3.93 45.81
N ILE A 743 -43.85 4.24 47.10
CA ILE A 743 -44.67 5.27 47.76
C ILE A 743 -44.30 6.64 47.16
N HIS A 744 -43.01 6.88 46.93
CA HIS A 744 -42.49 8.09 46.31
C HIS A 744 -43.07 8.37 44.91
N TYR A 745 -43.17 7.39 44.00
CA TYR A 745 -43.72 7.64 42.67
C TYR A 745 -45.21 8.01 42.71
N THR A 746 -46.00 7.32 43.53
CA THR A 746 -47.43 7.60 43.68
C THR A 746 -47.63 9.02 44.22
N ALA A 747 -46.95 9.35 45.32
CA ALA A 747 -46.99 10.68 45.92
C ALA A 747 -46.46 11.80 44.99
N ALA A 748 -45.44 11.52 44.16
CA ALA A 748 -44.91 12.47 43.19
C ALA A 748 -45.93 12.77 42.06
N PHE A 749 -46.69 11.77 41.62
CA PHE A 749 -47.72 11.96 40.60
C PHE A 749 -48.98 12.66 41.17
N GLU A 750 -49.43 12.26 42.37
CA GLU A 750 -50.52 12.94 43.09
C GLU A 750 -50.19 14.41 43.38
N LYS A 751 -48.93 14.71 43.74
CA LYS A 751 -48.47 16.08 43.90
C LYS A 751 -48.50 16.85 42.57
N ALA A 752 -48.06 16.25 41.46
CA ALA A 752 -48.11 16.89 40.15
C ALA A 752 -49.57 17.21 39.72
N LEU A 753 -50.52 16.32 40.02
CA LEU A 753 -51.96 16.55 39.84
C LEU A 753 -52.44 17.77 40.67
N SER A 754 -52.11 17.81 41.97
CA SER A 754 -52.43 18.94 42.85
C SER A 754 -51.85 20.27 42.35
N ASP A 755 -50.55 20.29 42.02
CA ASP A 755 -49.84 21.49 41.56
C ASP A 755 -50.36 22.01 40.20
N SER A 756 -51.02 21.16 39.40
CA SER A 756 -51.67 21.55 38.13
C SER A 756 -53.09 22.13 38.27
N GLY A 757 -53.65 22.17 39.49
CA GLY A 757 -54.99 22.70 39.77
C GLY A 757 -56.15 21.72 39.57
N ILE A 758 -55.86 20.45 39.31
CA ILE A 758 -56.87 19.38 39.17
C ILE A 758 -57.18 18.81 40.56
N LYS A 759 -58.45 18.90 41.00
CA LYS A 759 -58.85 18.41 42.32
C LYS A 759 -58.92 16.88 42.36
N VAL A 760 -58.15 16.29 43.27
CA VAL A 760 -58.29 14.90 43.72
C VAL A 760 -58.73 14.93 45.19
N GLU A 761 -59.81 14.22 45.54
CA GLU A 761 -60.20 13.98 46.93
C GLU A 761 -59.65 12.62 47.40
N THR A 762 -58.60 12.62 48.20
CA THR A 762 -58.20 11.46 49.01
C THR A 762 -57.56 11.87 50.34
N ASN A 763 -57.65 10.98 51.32
CA ASN A 763 -57.36 11.26 52.73
C ASN A 763 -55.86 11.43 53.04
N LYS A 764 -55.59 12.27 54.04
CA LYS A 764 -54.24 12.50 54.58
C LYS A 764 -53.72 11.31 55.39
N GLU A 765 -52.47 10.93 55.15
CA GLU A 765 -51.51 10.60 56.23
C GLU A 765 -50.18 11.31 55.92
N GLU A 766 -49.64 12.04 56.90
CA GLU A 766 -48.36 12.77 56.75
C GLU A 766 -47.19 11.86 57.17
N PRO A 767 -46.18 11.61 56.32
CA PRO A 767 -44.97 10.91 56.74
C PRO A 767 -44.09 11.84 57.58
N THR A 768 -43.85 11.46 58.84
CA THR A 768 -43.00 12.21 59.76
C THR A 768 -41.53 12.22 59.35
N ASN A 769 -40.94 13.42 59.35
CA ASN A 769 -39.51 13.66 59.15
C ASN A 769 -38.65 12.87 60.16
N LYS A 770 -37.80 11.94 59.69
CA LYS A 770 -36.64 11.43 60.44
C LYS A 770 -35.58 10.78 59.54
N ASP A 771 -34.33 10.97 59.96
CA ASP A 771 -33.10 10.29 59.54
C ASP A 771 -32.57 10.58 58.11
N MET A 772 -31.98 11.76 57.93
CA MET A 772 -30.86 11.90 56.98
C MET A 772 -29.67 11.09 57.48
N LYS A 773 -29.26 10.06 56.75
CA LYS A 773 -27.96 9.38 56.92
C LYS A 773 -26.93 9.96 55.95
N ASP A 774 -25.68 10.03 56.39
CA ASP A 774 -24.57 10.49 55.56
C ASP A 774 -24.42 9.66 54.27
N VAL A 775 -24.25 10.35 53.14
CA VAL A 775 -24.01 9.72 51.85
C VAL A 775 -22.55 9.24 51.81
N PRO A 776 -22.27 7.95 51.54
CA PRO A 776 -20.89 7.47 51.46
C PRO A 776 -20.13 8.14 50.30
N GLU A 777 -18.82 8.35 50.48
CA GLU A 777 -17.98 8.93 49.43
C GLU A 777 -17.78 7.96 48.24
N LEU A 778 -17.52 8.52 47.05
CA LEU A 778 -17.30 7.75 45.82
C LEU A 778 -15.95 7.02 45.89
N PRO A 779 -15.91 5.67 45.80
CA PRO A 779 -14.65 4.94 45.85
C PRO A 779 -13.68 5.31 44.73
N THR A 780 -12.38 5.29 45.02
CA THR A 780 -11.29 5.50 44.06
C THR A 780 -10.39 4.26 44.01
N VAL A 781 -9.86 3.94 42.84
CA VAL A 781 -8.94 2.80 42.68
C VAL A 781 -7.56 3.13 43.25
N LYS A 782 -7.01 2.23 44.05
CA LYS A 782 -5.65 2.35 44.59
C LYS A 782 -4.63 2.20 43.47
N GLN A 783 -3.62 3.07 43.46
CA GLN A 783 -2.54 3.04 42.47
C GLN A 783 -1.20 2.82 43.17
N THR A 784 -0.39 1.90 42.63
CA THR A 784 0.97 1.62 43.09
C THR A 784 1.91 1.85 41.91
N PHE A 785 2.87 2.76 42.08
CA PHE A 785 3.80 3.18 41.04
C PHE A 785 5.16 2.48 41.16
N TYR A 786 6.00 2.67 40.15
CA TYR A 786 7.37 2.18 40.06
C TYR A 786 8.25 2.67 41.23
N ASP A 787 9.08 1.77 41.77
CA ASP A 787 10.11 2.08 42.76
C ASP A 787 11.46 1.50 42.30
N SER A 788 12.42 2.38 42.04
CA SER A 788 13.76 2.01 41.57
C SER A 788 14.56 1.14 42.54
N ASN A 789 14.21 1.15 43.84
CA ASN A 789 14.91 0.37 44.87
C ASN A 789 14.45 -1.09 44.93
N THR A 790 13.21 -1.37 44.50
CA THR A 790 12.62 -2.72 44.51
C THR A 790 12.43 -3.31 43.11
N TYR A 791 12.58 -2.51 42.05
CA TYR A 791 12.49 -2.98 40.68
C TYR A 791 13.57 -4.02 40.34
N GLN A 792 13.13 -5.15 39.77
CA GLN A 792 13.99 -6.19 39.22
C GLN A 792 13.58 -6.54 37.79
N ILE A 793 14.58 -6.79 36.95
CA ILE A 793 14.39 -7.15 35.55
C ILE A 793 13.84 -8.57 35.46
N SER A 794 12.80 -8.78 34.64
CA SER A 794 12.21 -10.11 34.45
C SER A 794 13.11 -11.02 33.60
N ASP A 795 13.02 -12.35 33.81
CA ASP A 795 13.68 -13.34 32.95
C ASP A 795 13.27 -13.20 31.47
N TYR A 796 12.04 -12.72 31.23
CA TYR A 796 11.53 -12.40 29.91
C TYR A 796 12.29 -11.23 29.27
N ALA A 797 12.52 -10.15 30.02
CA ALA A 797 13.32 -9.02 29.59
C ALA A 797 14.79 -9.41 29.33
N LEU A 798 15.39 -10.26 30.18
CA LEU A 798 16.73 -10.81 29.94
C LEU A 798 16.79 -11.62 28.63
N THR A 799 15.75 -12.41 28.34
CA THR A 799 15.61 -13.16 27.07
C THR A 799 15.53 -12.22 25.86
N ILE A 800 14.79 -11.11 25.98
CA ILE A 800 14.70 -10.08 24.94
C ILE A 800 16.03 -9.36 24.72
N ILE A 801 16.74 -8.99 25.79
CA ILE A 801 18.08 -8.40 25.72
C ILE A 801 19.01 -9.33 24.93
N ALA A 802 19.02 -10.63 25.23
CA ALA A 802 19.83 -11.61 24.51
C ALA A 802 19.45 -11.72 23.02
N LYS A 803 18.16 -11.73 22.68
CA LYS A 803 17.68 -11.71 21.28
C LYS A 803 18.16 -10.47 20.53
N ILE A 804 17.98 -9.28 21.12
CA ILE A 804 18.34 -8.00 20.49
C ILE A 804 19.87 -7.90 20.34
N LYS A 805 20.66 -8.18 21.39
CA LYS A 805 22.13 -8.25 21.33
C LYS A 805 22.58 -9.13 20.16
N LYS A 806 22.11 -10.39 20.10
CA LYS A 806 22.45 -11.33 19.01
C LYS A 806 22.17 -10.76 17.60
N ALA A 807 21.07 -10.02 17.45
CA ALA A 807 20.67 -9.46 16.16
C ALA A 807 21.52 -8.24 15.75
N VAL A 808 21.93 -7.40 16.70
CA VAL A 808 22.67 -6.14 16.44
C VAL A 808 24.19 -6.26 16.56
N ASN A 809 24.70 -7.27 17.29
CA ASN A 809 26.10 -7.40 17.71
C ASN A 809 27.10 -7.20 16.56
N LEU A 810 26.89 -7.79 15.38
CA LEU A 810 27.79 -7.65 14.23
C LEU A 810 27.89 -6.20 13.72
N PHE A 811 26.80 -5.42 13.79
CA PHE A 811 26.81 -4.02 13.37
C PHE A 811 27.44 -3.11 14.42
N VAL A 812 27.20 -3.39 15.71
CA VAL A 812 27.85 -2.70 16.84
C VAL A 812 29.36 -2.95 16.84
N GLU A 813 29.77 -4.19 16.56
CA GLU A 813 31.17 -4.60 16.41
C GLU A 813 31.85 -3.80 15.28
N ILE A 814 31.24 -3.67 14.10
CA ILE A 814 31.81 -2.88 12.99
C ILE A 814 31.94 -1.38 13.36
N ILE A 815 30.98 -0.81 14.10
CA ILE A 815 31.06 0.57 14.62
C ILE A 815 32.27 0.72 15.56
N LEU A 816 32.49 -0.24 16.45
CA LEU A 816 33.61 -0.22 17.40
C LEU A 816 34.97 -0.49 16.73
N ARG A 817 35.01 -1.28 15.64
CA ARG A 817 36.20 -1.42 14.78
C ARG A 817 36.55 -0.11 14.07
N TYR A 818 35.54 0.62 13.56
CA TYR A 818 35.74 1.99 13.05
C TYR A 818 36.29 2.93 14.13
N ASN A 819 35.77 2.86 15.37
CA ASN A 819 36.29 3.65 16.49
C ASN A 819 37.77 3.36 16.75
N LYS A 820 38.16 2.08 16.82
CA LYS A 820 39.57 1.69 17.00
C LYS A 820 40.47 2.25 15.89
N ILE A 821 40.01 2.23 14.63
CA ILE A 821 40.74 2.81 13.49
C ILE A 821 40.85 4.33 13.62
N LEU A 822 39.77 5.02 14.03
CA LEU A 822 39.78 6.46 14.26
C LEU A 822 40.75 6.84 15.40
N GLU A 823 40.75 6.11 16.51
CA GLU A 823 41.69 6.30 17.64
C GLU A 823 43.15 6.13 17.20
N SER A 824 43.48 5.04 16.49
CA SER A 824 44.83 4.84 15.92
C SER A 824 45.19 5.91 14.89
N THR A 825 44.22 6.45 14.12
CA THR A 825 44.44 7.54 13.15
C THR A 825 44.66 8.90 13.84
N LEU A 826 43.99 9.15 14.97
CA LEU A 826 44.22 10.33 15.81
C LEU A 826 45.61 10.29 16.46
N ALA A 827 46.06 9.10 16.88
CA ALA A 827 47.40 8.91 17.43
C ALA A 827 48.50 8.96 16.35
N ASN A 828 48.23 8.44 15.15
CA ASN A 828 49.14 8.46 14.00
C ASN A 828 48.35 8.66 12.69
N PRO A 829 48.34 9.87 12.10
CA PRO A 829 47.63 10.15 10.85
C PRO A 829 48.05 9.28 9.65
N ASN A 830 49.28 8.73 9.69
CA ASN A 830 49.82 7.86 8.65
C ASN A 830 49.58 6.37 8.93
N VAL A 831 48.71 6.01 9.88
CA VAL A 831 48.36 4.60 10.13
C VAL A 831 47.70 3.99 8.89
N SER A 832 48.05 2.73 8.62
CA SER A 832 47.62 1.96 7.45
C SER A 832 46.83 0.72 7.90
N LEU A 833 45.79 0.37 7.16
CA LEU A 833 44.91 -0.78 7.49
C LEU A 833 45.58 -2.16 7.31
N ASP A 834 46.76 -2.22 6.70
CA ASP A 834 47.59 -3.44 6.66
C ASP A 834 48.24 -3.80 8.01
N ASN A 835 48.25 -2.87 8.97
CA ASN A 835 48.80 -3.09 10.31
C ASN A 835 48.11 -4.25 11.08
N SER A 836 48.90 -5.02 11.82
CA SER A 836 48.44 -6.15 12.63
C SER A 836 47.54 -5.76 13.82
N GLU A 837 47.49 -4.48 14.19
CA GLU A 837 46.54 -3.98 15.19
C GLU A 837 45.07 -4.09 14.74
N PHE A 838 44.82 -4.16 13.43
CA PHE A 838 43.49 -4.27 12.81
C PHE A 838 43.17 -5.69 12.34
N ILE A 839 43.59 -6.72 13.08
CA ILE A 839 43.13 -8.10 12.86
C ILE A 839 41.72 -8.23 13.43
N PHE A 840 40.73 -8.34 12.55
CA PHE A 840 39.33 -8.55 12.91
C PHE A 840 38.79 -9.80 12.21
N ILE A 841 38.03 -10.63 12.92
CA ILE A 841 37.53 -11.91 12.41
C ILE A 841 36.03 -11.82 12.14
N GLU A 842 35.58 -12.40 11.03
CA GLU A 842 34.16 -12.47 10.65
C GLU A 842 33.34 -13.20 11.73
N GLY A 843 32.19 -12.62 12.10
CA GLY A 843 31.27 -13.21 13.08
C GLY A 843 31.72 -13.16 14.55
N GLN A 844 32.97 -12.79 14.86
CA GLN A 844 33.41 -12.54 16.24
C GLN A 844 33.09 -11.10 16.66
N THR A 845 32.49 -10.92 17.84
CA THR A 845 31.98 -9.63 18.32
C THR A 845 32.55 -9.14 19.67
N PRO A 846 33.85 -9.35 19.98
CA PRO A 846 34.39 -9.12 21.31
C PRO A 846 34.36 -7.64 21.74
N LEU A 847 34.36 -6.68 20.80
CA LEU A 847 34.23 -5.26 21.14
C LEU A 847 32.78 -4.95 21.50
N ALA A 848 31.80 -5.48 20.74
CA ALA A 848 30.39 -5.31 21.05
C ALA A 848 30.00 -5.95 22.38
N ASP A 849 30.51 -7.16 22.65
CA ASP A 849 30.27 -7.87 23.91
C ASP A 849 30.86 -7.08 25.09
N ALA A 850 32.14 -6.67 25.00
CA ALA A 850 32.77 -5.81 26.00
C ALA A 850 32.05 -4.46 26.18
N PHE A 851 31.57 -3.82 25.10
CA PHE A 851 30.80 -2.58 25.18
C PHE A 851 29.51 -2.79 25.98
N PHE A 852 28.72 -3.81 25.65
CA PHE A 852 27.47 -4.06 26.36
C PHE A 852 27.70 -4.49 27.82
N ASP A 853 28.78 -5.19 28.11
CA ASP A 853 29.09 -5.66 29.47
C ASP A 853 29.55 -4.53 30.41
N THR A 854 29.83 -3.31 29.90
CA THR A 854 30.02 -2.12 30.73
C THR A 854 28.72 -1.58 31.35
N TYR A 855 27.54 -1.99 30.86
CA TYR A 855 26.25 -1.47 31.30
C TYR A 855 25.43 -2.52 32.05
N SER A 856 24.69 -2.08 33.08
CA SER A 856 23.73 -2.96 33.73
C SER A 856 22.65 -3.42 32.74
N SER A 857 22.08 -4.60 32.95
CA SER A 857 20.92 -5.07 32.17
C SER A 857 19.74 -4.08 32.21
N LYS A 858 19.66 -3.21 33.23
CA LYS A 858 18.63 -2.19 33.39
C LYS A 858 18.79 -1.07 32.35
N VAL A 859 20.01 -0.56 32.20
CA VAL A 859 20.39 0.42 31.18
C VAL A 859 20.23 -0.13 29.77
N ILE A 860 20.60 -1.40 29.55
CA ILE A 860 20.43 -2.07 28.27
C ILE A 860 18.93 -2.20 27.93
N LEU A 861 18.11 -2.64 28.89
CA LEU A 861 16.65 -2.73 28.71
C LEU A 861 16.04 -1.38 28.38
N ALA A 862 16.36 -0.34 29.15
CA ALA A 862 15.84 1.01 28.94
C ALA A 862 16.21 1.55 27.54
N THR A 863 17.46 1.33 27.11
CA THR A 863 17.94 1.76 25.78
C THR A 863 17.26 0.98 24.65
N PHE A 864 17.07 -0.33 24.80
CA PHE A 864 16.38 -1.17 23.81
C PHE A 864 14.88 -0.85 23.74
N LEU A 865 14.23 -0.62 24.88
CA LEU A 865 12.83 -0.18 24.95
C LEU A 865 12.65 1.19 24.28
N GLN A 866 13.52 2.16 24.57
CA GLN A 866 13.52 3.45 23.87
C GLN A 866 13.66 3.29 22.36
N SER A 867 14.60 2.45 21.93
CA SER A 867 14.85 2.17 20.51
C SER A 867 13.64 1.53 19.82
N PHE A 868 12.84 0.75 20.55
CA PHE A 868 11.61 0.14 20.05
C PHE A 868 10.42 1.11 20.01
N LEU A 869 10.23 1.92 21.05
CA LEU A 869 9.19 2.95 21.10
C LEU A 869 9.42 4.00 20.01
N HIS A 870 10.67 4.44 19.83
CA HIS A 870 11.06 5.45 18.83
C HIS A 870 11.49 4.84 17.48
N ARG A 871 11.05 3.62 17.16
CA ARG A 871 11.47 2.91 15.94
C ARG A 871 11.02 3.60 14.64
N GLN A 872 9.87 4.30 14.67
CA GLN A 872 9.41 5.14 13.56
C GLN A 872 10.02 6.55 13.62
N ASN A 873 10.37 7.14 12.47
CA ASN A 873 11.02 8.46 12.41
C ASN A 873 10.10 9.61 12.88
N SER A 874 8.78 9.51 12.64
CA SER A 874 7.76 10.44 13.17
C SER A 874 7.77 10.43 14.70
N VAL A 875 7.55 9.27 15.30
CA VAL A 875 7.53 9.07 16.76
C VAL A 875 8.84 9.52 17.42
N ARG A 876 9.99 9.33 16.75
CA ARG A 876 11.27 9.87 17.23
C ARG A 876 11.32 11.40 17.25
N ARG A 877 10.77 12.09 16.24
CA ARG A 877 10.66 13.57 16.26
C ARG A 877 9.72 14.02 17.37
N GLU A 878 8.51 13.45 17.42
CA GLU A 878 7.51 13.74 18.46
C GLU A 878 8.06 13.55 19.89
N ALA A 879 8.83 12.49 20.14
CA ALA A 879 9.42 12.24 21.46
C ALA A 879 10.54 13.25 21.84
N VAL A 880 11.25 13.80 20.86
CA VAL A 880 12.27 14.84 21.06
C VAL A 880 11.63 16.22 21.22
N GLU A 881 10.52 16.48 20.52
CA GLU A 881 9.81 17.77 20.50
C GLU A 881 8.76 17.92 21.62
N ALA A 882 8.43 16.83 22.33
CA ALA A 882 7.51 16.85 23.47
C ALA A 882 7.98 17.75 24.62
N ASP A 883 7.03 18.31 25.37
CA ASP A 883 7.29 19.08 26.60
C ASP A 883 6.57 18.41 27.79
N PRO A 884 7.30 17.82 28.77
CA PRO A 884 8.75 17.61 28.76
C PRO A 884 9.19 16.56 27.71
N PRO A 885 10.46 16.58 27.28
CA PRO A 885 10.98 15.62 26.29
C PRO A 885 10.83 14.17 26.75
N LYS A 886 10.35 13.31 25.84
CA LYS A 886 10.22 11.86 26.02
C LYS A 886 11.41 11.06 25.48
N TYR A 887 12.36 11.73 24.84
CA TYR A 887 13.67 11.14 24.52
C TYR A 887 14.66 11.37 25.66
N TYR A 888 15.30 10.28 26.08
CA TYR A 888 16.29 10.23 27.13
C TYR A 888 17.66 9.80 26.57
N GLU A 889 18.75 10.18 27.25
CA GLU A 889 20.10 9.75 26.88
C GLU A 889 20.20 8.21 26.91
N PRO A 890 20.66 7.55 25.82
CA PRO A 890 20.84 6.11 25.79
C PRO A 890 22.11 5.71 26.53
N PHE A 891 22.15 4.47 27.04
CA PHE A 891 23.31 3.94 27.78
C PHE A 891 23.71 4.77 29.03
N SER A 892 22.73 5.32 29.75
CA SER A 892 22.93 6.11 30.98
C SER A 892 22.09 5.57 32.15
N GLU A 893 22.71 5.39 33.32
CA GLU A 893 22.01 4.95 34.55
C GLU A 893 21.04 6.04 35.05
N ASP A 894 21.40 7.32 34.91
CA ASP A 894 20.61 8.49 35.37
C ASP A 894 19.28 8.66 34.62
N THR A 895 19.17 8.06 33.44
CA THR A 895 17.97 8.10 32.58
C THR A 895 17.20 6.79 32.55
N ALA A 896 17.87 5.65 32.78
CA ALA A 896 17.25 4.34 32.70
C ALA A 896 16.04 4.19 33.64
N ASP A 897 16.17 4.59 34.91
CA ASP A 897 15.06 4.54 35.87
C ASP A 897 13.91 5.47 35.47
N LYS A 898 14.20 6.67 34.95
CA LYS A 898 13.16 7.64 34.53
C LYS A 898 12.34 7.11 33.35
N LEU A 899 12.99 6.44 32.40
CA LEU A 899 12.31 5.84 31.25
C LEU A 899 11.46 4.64 31.68
N LEU A 900 12.03 3.74 32.49
CA LEU A 900 11.33 2.55 32.97
C LEU A 900 10.15 2.93 33.87
N SER A 901 10.31 3.89 34.79
CA SER A 901 9.22 4.37 35.65
C SER A 901 8.08 4.97 34.84
N THR A 902 8.38 5.87 33.90
CA THR A 902 7.38 6.52 33.04
C THR A 902 6.55 5.48 32.28
N GLN A 903 7.19 4.47 31.67
CA GLN A 903 6.48 3.44 30.91
C GLN A 903 5.71 2.44 31.80
N PHE A 904 6.24 2.13 32.99
CA PHE A 904 5.57 1.28 33.97
C PHE A 904 4.30 1.95 34.52
N ASP A 905 4.42 3.21 34.94
CA ASP A 905 3.33 3.98 35.56
C ASP A 905 2.24 4.35 34.54
N GLU A 906 2.61 4.65 33.29
CA GLU A 906 1.66 4.88 32.19
C GLU A 906 0.89 3.60 31.85
N TYR A 907 1.56 2.43 31.82
CA TYR A 907 0.90 1.13 31.62
C TYR A 907 -0.08 0.80 32.75
N VAL A 908 0.34 0.96 34.01
CA VAL A 908 -0.50 0.68 35.19
C VAL A 908 -1.72 1.60 35.23
N SER A 909 -1.51 2.91 35.12
CA SER A 909 -2.57 3.92 35.17
C SER A 909 -3.62 3.71 34.08
N SER A 910 -3.18 3.44 32.85
CA SER A 910 -4.08 3.23 31.70
C SER A 910 -4.92 1.97 31.84
N ASN A 911 -4.33 0.87 32.35
CA ASN A 911 -5.05 -0.40 32.54
C ASN A 911 -6.04 -0.36 33.71
N LEU A 912 -5.67 0.26 34.83
CA LEU A 912 -6.58 0.50 35.95
C LEU A 912 -7.78 1.33 35.49
N LYS A 913 -7.53 2.49 34.85
CA LYS A 913 -8.60 3.38 34.35
C LYS A 913 -9.55 2.69 33.37
N ARG A 914 -9.05 1.83 32.49
CA ARG A 914 -9.89 1.03 31.58
C ARG A 914 -10.82 0.09 32.37
N LYS A 915 -10.25 -0.77 33.21
CA LYS A 915 -11.04 -1.78 33.94
C LYS A 915 -12.06 -1.15 34.90
N THR A 916 -11.72 -0.05 35.58
CA THR A 916 -12.67 0.65 36.47
C THR A 916 -13.83 1.27 35.70
N ASN A 917 -13.57 1.83 34.51
CA ASN A 917 -14.62 2.34 33.64
C ASN A 917 -15.57 1.24 33.15
N ASP A 918 -15.04 0.06 32.81
CA ASP A 918 -15.83 -1.10 32.40
C ASP A 918 -16.80 -1.54 33.51
N ILE A 919 -16.32 -1.59 34.76
CA ILE A 919 -17.12 -1.87 35.96
C ILE A 919 -18.23 -0.83 36.15
N ILE A 920 -17.90 0.47 36.15
CA ILE A 920 -18.86 1.58 36.29
C ILE A 920 -19.94 1.51 35.21
N SER A 921 -19.55 1.21 33.96
CA SER A 921 -20.49 1.08 32.83
C SER A 921 -21.46 -0.10 33.01
N THR A 922 -20.97 -1.22 33.55
CA THR A 922 -21.75 -2.45 33.78
C THR A 922 -22.84 -2.22 34.84
N PHE A 923 -22.48 -1.60 35.96
CA PHE A 923 -23.46 -1.23 37.00
C PHE A 923 -24.51 -0.22 36.49
N THR A 924 -24.08 0.74 35.68
CA THR A 924 -24.99 1.73 35.05
C THR A 924 -26.00 1.06 34.13
N GLN A 925 -25.60 0.06 33.34
CA GLN A 925 -26.53 -0.71 32.50
C GLN A 925 -27.50 -1.57 33.33
N GLY A 926 -27.03 -2.17 34.42
CA GLY A 926 -27.85 -2.95 35.35
C GLY A 926 -29.00 -2.16 35.95
N LYS A 927 -28.72 -0.97 36.50
CA LYS A 927 -29.75 -0.07 37.09
C LYS A 927 -30.84 0.29 36.08
N ASN A 928 -30.46 0.62 34.84
CA ASN A 928 -31.40 1.01 33.78
C ASN A 928 -32.35 -0.13 33.39
N SER A 929 -31.89 -1.39 33.43
CA SER A 929 -32.71 -2.58 33.16
C SER A 929 -33.81 -2.80 34.20
N ALA A 930 -33.49 -2.57 35.48
CA ALA A 930 -34.43 -2.74 36.59
C ALA A 930 -35.64 -1.79 36.50
N ILE A 931 -35.43 -0.54 36.09
CA ILE A 931 -36.52 0.46 35.92
C ILE A 931 -37.51 0.01 34.84
N GLY A 932 -37.02 -0.52 33.72
CA GLY A 932 -37.88 -1.07 32.66
C GLY A 932 -38.66 -2.31 33.09
N LEU A 933 -38.10 -3.14 33.98
CA LEU A 933 -38.84 -4.27 34.57
C LEU A 933 -39.92 -3.78 35.54
N LYS A 934 -39.61 -2.79 36.39
CA LYS A 934 -40.54 -2.19 37.35
C LYS A 934 -41.77 -1.60 36.66
N PHE A 935 -41.57 -0.79 35.62
CA PHE A 935 -42.66 -0.24 34.80
C PHE A 935 -43.55 -1.33 34.14
N TRP A 936 -42.96 -2.46 33.75
CA TRP A 936 -43.73 -3.60 33.22
C TRP A 936 -44.65 -4.23 34.29
N GLN A 937 -44.16 -4.37 35.53
CA GLN A 937 -44.85 -5.08 36.63
C GLN A 937 -45.93 -4.25 37.35
N VAL A 938 -45.70 -2.95 37.56
CA VAL A 938 -46.57 -2.07 38.38
C VAL A 938 -48.05 -2.17 37.97
N ASP A 939 -48.94 -2.38 38.93
CA ASP A 939 -50.38 -2.59 38.72
C ASP A 939 -51.25 -1.34 38.96
N LYS A 940 -50.67 -0.26 39.49
CA LYS A 940 -51.30 1.07 39.63
C LYS A 940 -50.81 2.04 38.57
N ILE A 941 -51.72 2.80 37.95
CA ILE A 941 -51.36 3.63 36.80
C ILE A 941 -50.63 4.92 37.20
N GLU A 942 -50.92 5.41 38.41
CA GLU A 942 -50.33 6.57 39.05
C GLU A 942 -48.85 6.31 39.41
N GLU A 943 -48.53 5.11 39.90
CA GLU A 943 -47.14 4.70 40.16
C GLU A 943 -46.35 4.57 38.85
N ALA A 944 -46.98 4.06 37.78
CA ALA A 944 -46.36 3.99 36.46
C ALA A 944 -46.08 5.38 35.87
N ALA A 945 -47.02 6.33 36.01
CA ALA A 945 -46.86 7.71 35.59
C ALA A 945 -45.79 8.45 36.42
N GLY A 946 -45.78 8.27 37.74
CA GLY A 946 -44.76 8.82 38.65
C GLY A 946 -43.34 8.31 38.38
N LEU A 947 -43.20 7.03 38.03
CA LEU A 947 -41.93 6.43 37.62
C LEU A 947 -41.39 7.10 36.34
N LEU A 948 -42.26 7.37 35.35
CA LEU A 948 -41.87 8.12 34.14
C LEU A 948 -41.46 9.56 34.45
N LEU A 949 -42.20 10.25 35.33
CA LEU A 949 -41.97 11.63 35.73
C LEU A 949 -40.64 11.84 36.47
N VAL A 950 -40.30 10.92 37.39
CA VAL A 950 -39.14 11.02 38.28
C VAL A 950 -37.87 10.44 37.64
N ASP A 951 -37.90 9.16 37.25
CA ASP A 951 -36.68 8.39 36.93
C ASP A 951 -36.40 8.27 35.43
N VAL A 952 -37.37 8.56 34.56
CA VAL A 952 -37.19 8.53 33.10
C VAL A 952 -36.99 9.94 32.56
N LYS A 953 -37.95 10.84 32.79
CA LYS A 953 -37.94 12.32 32.59
C LYS A 953 -37.69 12.83 31.16
N PHE A 954 -36.94 12.11 30.35
CA PHE A 954 -36.54 12.43 28.98
C PHE A 954 -36.65 11.17 28.10
N ARG A 955 -37.37 11.27 26.98
CA ARG A 955 -37.48 10.26 25.92
C ARG A 955 -36.11 9.96 25.27
N GLY A 956 -35.16 10.89 25.34
CA GLY A 956 -33.77 10.68 24.91
C GLY A 956 -32.91 9.80 25.82
N SER A 957 -33.38 9.43 27.02
CA SER A 957 -32.59 8.66 28.00
C SER A 957 -32.42 7.18 27.62
N SER A 958 -31.32 6.57 28.08
CA SER A 958 -31.12 5.12 28.00
C SER A 958 -32.20 4.33 28.76
N VAL A 959 -32.78 4.93 29.81
CA VAL A 959 -33.88 4.39 30.60
C VAL A 959 -35.18 4.31 29.78
N TYR A 960 -35.51 5.35 29.00
CA TYR A 960 -36.67 5.32 28.09
C TYR A 960 -36.57 4.19 27.07
N GLY A 961 -35.35 3.88 26.60
CA GLY A 961 -35.09 2.71 25.76
C GLY A 961 -35.51 1.37 26.40
N GLN A 962 -35.50 1.27 27.73
CA GLN A 962 -35.96 0.08 28.48
C GLN A 962 -37.48 0.11 28.72
N ILE A 963 -38.09 1.29 28.91
CA ILE A 963 -39.56 1.46 28.90
C ILE A 963 -40.15 1.00 27.57
N LEU A 964 -39.55 1.37 26.44
CA LEU A 964 -39.99 0.91 25.12
C LEU A 964 -39.85 -0.61 24.94
N LYS A 965 -38.88 -1.26 25.58
CA LYS A 965 -38.78 -2.73 25.60
C LYS A 965 -39.81 -3.37 26.52
N ALA A 966 -40.18 -2.72 27.63
CA ALA A 966 -41.26 -3.16 28.50
C ALA A 966 -42.59 -3.24 27.74
N LEU A 967 -42.94 -2.21 26.96
CA LEU A 967 -44.15 -2.20 26.10
C LEU A 967 -44.19 -3.33 25.06
N GLN A 968 -43.06 -3.96 24.72
CA GLN A 968 -42.98 -5.07 23.76
C GLN A 968 -43.12 -6.46 24.40
N LYS A 969 -43.33 -6.54 25.72
CA LYS A 969 -43.56 -7.81 26.44
C LYS A 969 -45.06 -8.09 26.59
N THR A 970 -45.46 -9.34 26.39
CA THR A 970 -46.81 -9.83 26.68
C THR A 970 -47.13 -9.77 28.18
N GLY A 971 -48.42 -9.82 28.55
CA GLY A 971 -48.84 -9.94 29.96
C GLY A 971 -48.63 -8.69 30.82
N MET A 972 -48.56 -7.51 30.20
CA MET A 972 -48.46 -6.23 30.91
C MET A 972 -49.80 -5.87 31.59
N SER A 973 -49.75 -5.53 32.87
CA SER A 973 -50.85 -4.88 33.60
C SER A 973 -51.12 -3.48 33.04
N LEU A 974 -52.41 -3.12 32.90
CA LEU A 974 -52.86 -1.80 32.41
C LEU A 974 -52.21 -1.41 31.07
N ALA A 975 -52.20 -2.35 30.12
CA ALA A 975 -51.48 -2.19 28.86
C ALA A 975 -52.03 -1.06 27.98
N LYS A 976 -53.35 -0.78 28.00
CA LYS A 976 -53.94 0.34 27.24
C LYS A 976 -53.39 1.66 27.78
N GLU A 977 -53.56 1.86 29.08
CA GLU A 977 -53.21 3.06 29.82
C GLU A 977 -51.69 3.34 29.76
N LYS A 978 -50.86 2.30 29.93
CA LYS A 978 -49.38 2.42 29.85
C LYS A 978 -48.87 2.70 28.44
N ILE A 979 -49.50 2.15 27.40
CA ILE A 979 -49.14 2.50 26.01
C ILE A 979 -49.56 3.95 25.73
N GLU A 980 -50.77 4.33 26.11
CA GLU A 980 -51.31 5.68 25.88
C GLU A 980 -50.47 6.78 26.56
N MET A 981 -50.06 6.60 27.82
CA MET A 981 -49.20 7.58 28.52
C MET A 981 -47.78 7.70 27.95
N VAL A 982 -47.18 6.60 27.46
CA VAL A 982 -45.79 6.63 26.95
C VAL A 982 -45.72 7.25 25.55
N ILE A 983 -46.76 7.04 24.74
CA ILE A 983 -46.86 7.58 23.38
C ILE A 983 -47.27 9.05 23.40
N SER A 984 -48.37 9.39 24.09
CA SER A 984 -48.79 10.79 24.24
C SER A 984 -47.78 11.61 25.06
N GLY A 985 -47.08 10.98 26.01
CA GLY A 985 -46.27 11.69 27.00
C GLY A 985 -47.09 12.44 28.05
N LYS A 986 -48.40 12.22 28.11
CA LYS A 986 -49.31 12.86 29.05
C LYS A 986 -50.19 11.82 29.75
N TRP A 987 -50.52 12.06 31.02
CA TRP A 987 -51.53 11.29 31.75
C TRP A 987 -52.31 12.20 32.68
N GLN A 988 -53.65 12.14 32.64
CA GLN A 988 -54.55 12.99 33.43
C GLN A 988 -54.19 14.50 33.40
N GLY A 989 -53.74 15.00 32.24
CA GLY A 989 -53.32 16.40 32.06
C GLY A 989 -51.87 16.71 32.43
N ILE A 990 -51.18 15.82 33.16
CA ILE A 990 -49.76 15.97 33.52
C ILE A 990 -48.87 15.54 32.37
N THR A 991 -47.86 16.35 32.05
CA THR A 991 -46.83 16.02 31.05
C THR A 991 -45.69 15.26 31.73
N LEU A 992 -45.39 14.06 31.26
CA LEU A 992 -44.49 13.09 31.90
C LEU A 992 -43.04 13.17 31.41
N PHE A 993 -42.78 13.87 30.30
CA PHE A 993 -41.46 14.01 29.70
C PHE A 993 -41.16 15.48 29.40
N VAL A 994 -39.91 15.91 29.62
CA VAL A 994 -39.49 17.33 29.51
C VAL A 994 -38.59 17.57 28.28
N ASP A 995 -38.64 16.68 27.29
CA ASP A 995 -37.85 16.83 26.06
C ASP A 995 -38.25 18.07 25.26
N LYS A 996 -37.26 18.75 24.69
CA LYS A 996 -37.43 19.84 23.72
C LYS A 996 -36.59 19.52 22.48
N PRO A 997 -37.01 19.93 21.26
CA PRO A 997 -36.17 19.82 20.08
C PRO A 997 -34.87 20.61 20.30
N THR A 998 -33.73 19.96 20.04
CA THR A 998 -32.38 20.52 20.35
C THR A 998 -31.99 21.68 19.44
N ASN A 999 -32.64 21.78 18.28
CA ASN A 999 -32.59 22.93 17.39
C ASN A 999 -33.99 23.10 16.76
N PRO A 1000 -34.77 24.14 17.11
CA PRO A 1000 -36.11 24.37 16.55
C PRO A 1000 -36.11 24.66 15.04
N ASP A 1001 -34.98 25.09 14.49
CA ASP A 1001 -34.84 25.50 13.09
C ASP A 1001 -34.40 24.35 12.15
N ASP A 1002 -34.29 23.13 12.68
CA ASP A 1002 -33.84 21.92 11.97
C ASP A 1002 -35.04 21.04 11.56
N PRO A 1003 -35.42 20.98 10.26
CA PRO A 1003 -36.64 20.31 9.82
C PRO A 1003 -36.69 18.80 10.11
N GLU A 1004 -35.55 18.10 10.08
CA GLU A 1004 -35.51 16.65 10.33
C GLU A 1004 -35.66 16.33 11.82
N LYS A 1005 -35.13 17.19 12.70
CA LYS A 1005 -35.33 17.06 14.15
C LYS A 1005 -36.74 17.46 14.55
N LEU A 1006 -37.32 18.47 13.89
CA LEU A 1006 -38.71 18.88 14.09
C LEU A 1006 -39.70 17.80 13.63
N ALA A 1007 -39.41 17.10 12.52
CA ALA A 1007 -40.27 16.04 11.98
C ALA A 1007 -40.52 14.84 12.92
N ARG A 1008 -39.77 14.72 14.03
CA ARG A 1008 -40.00 13.70 15.07
C ARG A 1008 -40.99 14.14 16.17
N PHE A 1009 -41.40 15.41 16.15
CA PHE A 1009 -42.34 16.05 17.08
C PHE A 1009 -43.42 16.78 16.26
N VAL A 1010 -44.52 16.10 15.96
CA VAL A 1010 -45.55 16.63 15.03
C VAL A 1010 -46.20 17.92 15.54
N ASP A 1011 -46.24 18.13 16.86
CA ASP A 1011 -46.88 19.25 17.55
C ASP A 1011 -46.16 19.70 18.84
N ASN A 1012 -44.88 19.32 19.01
CA ASN A 1012 -44.11 19.44 20.27
C ASN A 1012 -44.67 18.66 21.48
N GLU A 1013 -45.71 17.84 21.35
CA GLU A 1013 -46.29 17.07 22.45
C GLU A 1013 -46.17 15.55 22.23
N HIS A 1014 -46.60 15.07 21.06
CA HIS A 1014 -46.71 13.66 20.73
C HIS A 1014 -45.45 13.08 20.09
N TRP A 1015 -45.00 11.92 20.59
CA TRP A 1015 -43.83 11.19 20.09
C TRP A 1015 -44.26 9.80 19.61
N PHE A 1016 -43.74 9.36 18.47
CA PHE A 1016 -44.11 8.06 17.87
C PHE A 1016 -42.90 7.12 17.68
N PRO A 1017 -43.02 5.84 18.07
CA PRO A 1017 -41.95 4.85 17.91
C PRO A 1017 -41.83 4.39 16.46
N SER A 1018 -40.67 3.84 16.08
CA SER A 1018 -40.47 3.29 14.72
C SER A 1018 -41.43 2.13 14.40
N ARG A 1019 -41.76 1.96 13.12
CA ARG A 1019 -42.68 0.91 12.61
C ARG A 1019 -42.35 -0.50 13.14
N GLN A 1020 -41.07 -0.82 13.33
CA GLN A 1020 -40.63 -2.10 13.91
C GLN A 1020 -41.00 -2.25 15.40
N LYS A 1021 -40.93 -1.17 16.18
CA LYS A 1021 -41.37 -1.14 17.58
C LYS A 1021 -42.90 -1.22 17.66
N VAL A 1022 -43.62 -0.47 16.82
CA VAL A 1022 -45.09 -0.54 16.67
C VAL A 1022 -45.54 -1.99 16.42
N TYR A 1023 -44.92 -2.68 15.45
CA TYR A 1023 -45.19 -4.11 15.18
C TYR A 1023 -45.02 -5.01 16.40
N ARG A 1024 -43.94 -4.82 17.19
CA ARG A 1024 -43.66 -5.65 18.37
C ARG A 1024 -44.63 -5.38 19.51
N THR A 1025 -45.00 -4.12 19.74
CA THR A 1025 -46.02 -3.73 20.73
C THR A 1025 -47.41 -4.24 20.32
N LEU A 1026 -47.80 -4.10 19.04
CA LEU A 1026 -49.01 -4.71 18.48
C LEU A 1026 -49.02 -6.23 18.68
N LYS A 1027 -47.94 -6.92 18.31
CA LYS A 1027 -47.84 -8.38 18.46
C LYS A 1027 -47.93 -8.83 19.93
N ALA A 1028 -47.45 -8.03 20.87
CA ALA A 1028 -47.51 -8.34 22.30
C ALA A 1028 -48.92 -8.19 22.90
N HIS A 1029 -49.73 -7.26 22.39
CA HIS A 1029 -51.00 -6.86 23.03
C HIS A 1029 -52.26 -6.99 22.16
N ARG A 1030 -52.17 -7.31 20.86
CA ARG A 1030 -53.35 -7.46 19.95
C ARG A 1030 -54.39 -8.48 20.47
N SER A 1031 -53.99 -9.47 21.27
CA SER A 1031 -54.90 -10.44 21.89
C SER A 1031 -55.69 -9.90 23.09
N VAL A 1032 -55.22 -8.84 23.74
CA VAL A 1032 -55.87 -8.17 24.90
C VAL A 1032 -56.39 -6.77 24.57
N ILE A 1033 -55.99 -6.21 23.42
CA ILE A 1033 -56.44 -4.96 22.84
C ILE A 1033 -56.83 -5.23 21.37
N PRO A 1034 -57.99 -5.88 21.13
CA PRO A 1034 -58.45 -6.22 19.79
C PRO A 1034 -59.06 -5.04 19.03
N GLU A 1035 -59.31 -3.91 19.69
CA GLU A 1035 -59.99 -2.77 19.08
C GLU A 1035 -59.04 -2.01 18.13
N ILE A 1036 -59.25 -2.15 16.82
CA ILE A 1036 -58.46 -1.47 15.80
C ILE A 1036 -58.48 0.07 15.97
N ASP A 1037 -59.65 0.63 16.32
CA ASP A 1037 -59.85 2.06 16.52
C ASP A 1037 -59.01 2.61 17.68
N TYR A 1038 -58.76 1.80 18.72
CA TYR A 1038 -57.86 2.18 19.82
C TYR A 1038 -56.43 2.39 19.30
N TRP A 1039 -55.92 1.47 18.47
CA TRP A 1039 -54.57 1.56 17.94
C TRP A 1039 -54.42 2.70 16.94
N ILE A 1040 -55.42 2.93 16.08
CA ILE A 1040 -55.45 4.08 15.16
C ILE A 1040 -55.51 5.40 15.95
N ARG A 1041 -56.29 5.48 17.03
CA ARG A 1041 -56.38 6.66 17.91
C ARG A 1041 -55.06 6.96 18.62
N VAL A 1042 -54.39 5.93 19.16
CA VAL A 1042 -53.15 6.10 19.96
C VAL A 1042 -51.90 6.24 19.07
N MET A 1043 -51.94 5.73 17.83
CA MET A 1043 -50.83 5.82 16.88
C MET A 1043 -51.26 6.32 15.47
N PRO A 1044 -51.83 7.54 15.33
CA PRO A 1044 -52.42 8.00 14.06
C PRO A 1044 -51.49 7.96 12.83
N PRO A 1045 -50.18 8.30 12.92
CA PRO A 1045 -49.27 8.21 11.76
C PRO A 1045 -49.09 6.80 11.19
N PHE A 1046 -49.52 5.76 11.92
CA PHE A 1046 -49.46 4.37 11.49
C PHE A 1046 -50.82 3.80 11.07
N LYS A 1047 -51.86 4.62 10.89
CA LYS A 1047 -53.23 4.20 10.53
C LYS A 1047 -53.25 3.10 9.45
N GLU A 1048 -52.77 3.38 8.24
CA GLU A 1048 -52.75 2.40 7.13
C GLU A 1048 -51.96 1.14 7.50
N TYR A 1049 -50.87 1.27 8.26
CA TYR A 1049 -50.08 0.11 8.68
C TYR A 1049 -50.85 -0.75 9.68
N ILE A 1050 -51.56 -0.13 10.63
CA ILE A 1050 -52.38 -0.80 11.64
C ILE A 1050 -53.57 -1.50 10.97
N GLU A 1051 -54.25 -0.84 10.04
CA GLU A 1051 -55.33 -1.43 9.22
C GLU A 1051 -54.85 -2.72 8.54
N HIS A 1052 -53.71 -2.66 7.84
CA HIS A 1052 -53.03 -3.82 7.27
C HIS A 1052 -52.50 -4.87 8.28
N GLN A 1053 -52.49 -4.62 9.59
CA GLN A 1053 -52.15 -5.62 10.63
C GLN A 1053 -53.37 -6.22 11.32
N PHE A 1054 -54.57 -5.68 11.09
CA PHE A 1054 -55.84 -6.21 11.59
C PHE A 1054 -56.69 -6.87 10.49
N ASP A 1055 -56.49 -6.49 9.24
CA ASP A 1055 -57.05 -7.16 8.08
C ASP A 1055 -56.40 -8.55 7.85
N GLU A 1056 -57.13 -9.61 8.20
CA GLU A 1056 -56.69 -11.00 7.99
C GLU A 1056 -56.78 -11.44 6.52
N GLU A 1057 -57.57 -10.79 5.65
CA GLU A 1057 -57.52 -11.06 4.21
C GLU A 1057 -56.24 -10.46 3.62
N TYR A 1058 -55.88 -9.22 3.95
CA TYR A 1058 -54.60 -8.64 3.55
C TYR A 1058 -53.41 -9.41 4.12
N LEU A 1059 -53.45 -9.80 5.41
CA LEU A 1059 -52.37 -10.59 6.01
C LEU A 1059 -52.27 -12.00 5.41
N ASN A 1060 -53.39 -12.64 5.07
CA ASN A 1060 -53.37 -13.94 4.39
C ASN A 1060 -52.97 -13.80 2.92
N ALA A 1061 -53.43 -12.80 2.19
CA ALA A 1061 -52.96 -12.49 0.83
C ALA A 1061 -51.45 -12.21 0.82
N ARG A 1062 -50.93 -11.46 1.80
CA ARG A 1062 -49.50 -11.19 1.94
C ARG A 1062 -48.69 -12.41 2.42
N ARG A 1063 -49.27 -13.28 3.26
CA ARG A 1063 -48.68 -14.59 3.59
C ARG A 1063 -48.70 -15.54 2.40
N LEU A 1064 -49.78 -15.57 1.63
CA LEU A 1064 -49.92 -16.39 0.43
C LEU A 1064 -48.96 -15.91 -0.65
N ALA A 1065 -48.87 -14.62 -0.92
CA ALA A 1065 -47.84 -14.03 -1.76
C ALA A 1065 -46.42 -14.37 -1.26
N SER A 1066 -46.15 -14.28 0.04
CA SER A 1066 -44.86 -14.71 0.62
C SER A 1066 -44.62 -16.23 0.51
N ILE A 1067 -45.68 -17.04 0.55
CA ILE A 1067 -45.62 -18.50 0.38
C ILE A 1067 -45.51 -18.87 -1.11
N GLU A 1068 -46.03 -18.07 -2.02
CA GLU A 1068 -45.91 -18.21 -3.48
C GLU A 1068 -44.56 -17.69 -3.98
N GLU A 1069 -44.00 -16.63 -3.39
CA GLU A 1069 -42.58 -16.28 -3.51
C GLU A 1069 -41.72 -17.45 -3.01
N ARG A 1070 -41.97 -17.98 -1.82
CA ARG A 1070 -41.19 -19.13 -1.29
C ARG A 1070 -41.42 -20.44 -2.05
N LYS A 1071 -42.61 -20.65 -2.65
CA LYS A 1071 -42.92 -21.82 -3.50
C LYS A 1071 -42.30 -21.67 -4.89
N SER A 1072 -42.39 -20.50 -5.52
CA SER A 1072 -41.70 -20.22 -6.80
C SER A 1072 -40.18 -20.26 -6.62
N GLN A 1073 -39.64 -19.76 -5.51
CA GLN A 1073 -38.23 -19.94 -5.13
C GLN A 1073 -37.87 -21.41 -4.83
N ARG A 1074 -38.80 -22.25 -4.35
CA ARG A 1074 -38.59 -23.71 -4.19
C ARG A 1074 -38.75 -24.52 -5.47
N ILE A 1075 -39.62 -24.09 -6.38
CA ILE A 1075 -39.87 -24.71 -7.69
C ILE A 1075 -38.77 -24.31 -8.68
N LYS A 1076 -38.18 -23.10 -8.55
CA LYS A 1076 -36.93 -22.69 -9.23
C LYS A 1076 -35.66 -23.29 -8.61
N ARG A 1077 -35.75 -24.02 -7.49
CA ARG A 1077 -34.64 -24.73 -6.82
C ARG A 1077 -34.76 -26.27 -6.91
N LYS A 1078 -35.64 -26.74 -7.79
CA LYS A 1078 -35.72 -28.13 -8.26
C LYS A 1078 -35.62 -28.12 -9.78
#